data_AF-A0AAN8PI65-F1
#
_entry.id   AF-A0AAN8PI65-F1
#
_cell.length_a   1.000
_cell.length_b   1.000
_cell.length_c   1.000
_cell.angle_alpha   90.00
_cell.angle_beta   90.00
_cell.angle_gamma   90.00
#
_symmetry.space_group_name_H-M   'P 1'
#
loop_
_entity.id
_entity.type
_entity.pdbx_description
1 polymer ?
#
loop_
_entity_poly.entity_id
_entity_poly.type
_entity_poly.pdbx_seq_one_letter_code
_entity_poly.pdbx_strand_id
1 'polypeptide(L)'
;MKKKPQYMRNHQSSTKISIDDNIIRTYFPETWLWSLDEIGEDGQLIIMKETPHTVTKWVGNTICTSKEVGFGFAPVTSLTTFQPFFLSFSLPYSAIRGERLPIRITVFNYLDKCVMMQMDIQVSDDEITIVHGAYDNRPFCLCGGQSNTKKYYIISEEIGHLPITASAEIVPGSCDNSVQMDTQYIGRHDTVQRNIFVKSEGVLQEFSHSKYICPNDAEQIEDFDIRIPDDIVLDSARGEMAVIGDIMGPALSNLDSLISQPTGCGEQTMVKFTPNIYILKYLNSVQQNTDAIETLAKHYMEIGYQRELTFRHDDGSYSAFGKADASGSTWLTAFVVQSFAQAKDYIYIDSQDLEKSVSFLMSTQLENGCFREVGKVFSSYMMGGLSKSSSEADITAITAYVIISLLEANVSKDNSALTMAMNCLNLQGNTDDIYTKAIVAYANVLFDADSDHSQRTMKALNEKAIVDGSLKHWGRKKVDQKPVSYFHFNVPSAEVEMTAYAMLASMLFYKEEGVGAVLPIAMWMSKQRNAFGGYASTQDTVVGLHALSEFATMLHVDNEEGNVTEGLTIYLSGDDLQSVVKINTDNNLLLQKVKLTQLPNIVRAKATGSGCALVQANVRYNKLPNDLDNVEPMFILTVKTSRSDYDCSVRSIDICVSYTKKDGNTDGMSLITVSMVTGWSPVTQSLKKLRSSFSLLSMKKYEISDEDGSISFYFDEMDNRQRCFTFDVQQNKDLAVSAPKPATVQVFQYYEKEITTVKSYGLKTICGTKEEIPKRLPVDEAEINPFLQRRIEEVPFFGREPGPARELNSKNSCPVCTDSPPEDLLNLVCHSGAVLKALAGRNGKVSMKVKSDLKPKRKLRIDEFVSVEMEESCTCNLINPPMKRVLIFTEKSIMEATNEKEKKIILNSKSHVVNLDLDKSLERKVRLMSKKCRKRQQP
;
A
#
# COMPACT_ATOMS: atom_id res chain seq x y z
N MET A 1 46.77 -57.43 -22.44
CA MET A 1 47.95 -57.02 -23.23
C MET A 1 47.61 -55.76 -24.01
N LYS A 2 48.42 -54.71 -23.84
CA LYS A 2 48.27 -53.37 -24.43
C LYS A 2 48.40 -53.41 -25.95
N LYS A 3 47.50 -52.74 -26.69
CA LYS A 3 47.81 -52.06 -27.96
C LYS A 3 46.92 -50.80 -28.10
N LYS A 4 47.57 -49.64 -28.11
CA LYS A 4 47.01 -48.31 -28.46
C LYS A 4 46.59 -48.27 -29.94
N PRO A 5 45.63 -47.42 -30.29
CA PRO A 5 45.69 -46.61 -31.52
C PRO A 5 45.63 -45.10 -31.18
N GLN A 6 46.70 -44.36 -31.50
CA GLN A 6 46.72 -43.33 -32.56
C GLN A 6 45.71 -42.19 -32.35
N TYR A 7 46.16 -41.13 -31.67
CA TYR A 7 45.55 -39.81 -31.75
C TYR A 7 45.86 -39.19 -33.12
N MET A 8 44.83 -39.03 -33.95
CA MET A 8 44.89 -38.12 -35.10
C MET A 8 44.88 -36.68 -34.61
N ARG A 9 45.90 -35.92 -35.04
CA ARG A 9 45.90 -34.46 -34.99
C ARG A 9 44.79 -33.94 -35.88
N ASN A 10 43.75 -33.35 -35.29
CA ASN A 10 42.85 -32.47 -36.02
C ASN A 10 43.16 -31.02 -35.66
N HIS A 11 43.40 -30.26 -36.73
CA HIS A 11 43.64 -28.83 -36.75
C HIS A 11 42.62 -28.07 -35.88
N GLN A 12 43.12 -27.35 -34.88
CA GLN A 12 42.39 -26.22 -34.30
C GLN A 12 42.34 -25.11 -35.36
N SER A 13 41.26 -25.12 -36.14
CA SER A 13 40.77 -23.91 -36.78
C SER A 13 40.29 -23.00 -35.65
N SER A 14 41.10 -22.00 -35.31
CA SER A 14 40.70 -20.92 -34.42
C SER A 14 39.71 -20.04 -35.17
N THR A 15 38.43 -20.43 -35.16
CA THR A 15 37.35 -19.52 -35.48
C THR A 15 37.35 -18.43 -34.40
N LYS A 16 37.94 -17.27 -34.71
CA LYS A 16 37.71 -16.03 -33.98
C LYS A 16 36.22 -15.74 -34.05
N ILE A 17 35.48 -16.15 -33.03
CA ILE A 17 34.16 -15.61 -32.74
C ILE A 17 34.44 -14.16 -32.35
N SER A 18 34.10 -13.22 -33.25
CA SER A 18 34.01 -11.80 -32.91
C SER A 18 32.93 -11.68 -31.83
N ILE A 19 33.37 -11.52 -30.58
CA ILE A 19 32.48 -11.13 -29.49
C ILE A 19 32.07 -9.71 -29.85
N ASP A 20 30.78 -9.51 -30.06
CA ASP A 20 30.20 -8.19 -30.28
C ASP A 20 30.45 -7.40 -28.99
N ASP A 21 31.40 -6.47 -29.04
CA ASP A 21 31.96 -5.79 -27.86
C ASP A 21 30.93 -4.81 -27.23
N ASN A 22 29.64 -4.83 -27.58
CA ASN A 22 28.63 -3.84 -27.16
C ASN A 22 27.41 -4.43 -26.42
N ILE A 23 27.57 -5.55 -25.71
CA ILE A 23 26.45 -6.20 -25.00
C ILE A 23 26.21 -5.54 -23.64
N ILE A 24 25.02 -4.92 -23.47
CA ILE A 24 24.57 -4.37 -22.19
C ILE A 24 23.95 -5.48 -21.35
N ARG A 25 24.49 -5.70 -20.14
CA ARG A 25 23.95 -6.68 -19.20
C ARG A 25 22.70 -6.15 -18.52
N THR A 26 21.53 -6.68 -18.90
CA THR A 26 20.20 -6.32 -18.35
C THR A 26 19.48 -7.47 -17.63
N TYR A 27 19.71 -8.72 -18.06
CA TYR A 27 18.99 -9.89 -17.55
C TYR A 27 19.65 -10.51 -16.31
N PHE A 28 19.07 -10.24 -15.14
CA PHE A 28 19.57 -10.70 -13.83
C PHE A 28 18.48 -11.37 -12.98
N PRO A 29 17.94 -12.52 -13.43
CA PRO A 29 16.98 -13.29 -12.64
C PRO A 29 17.65 -13.92 -11.41
N GLU A 30 16.87 -14.20 -10.37
CA GLU A 30 17.31 -15.02 -9.24
C GLU A 30 17.30 -16.52 -9.58
N THR A 31 16.31 -16.96 -10.37
CA THR A 31 16.14 -18.35 -10.81
C THR A 31 16.01 -18.41 -12.33
N TRP A 32 16.62 -19.42 -12.95
CA TRP A 32 16.57 -19.67 -14.40
C TRP A 32 16.34 -21.17 -14.69
N LEU A 33 15.99 -21.51 -15.93
CA LEU A 33 15.75 -22.90 -16.38
C LEU A 33 14.70 -23.66 -15.56
N TRP A 34 13.63 -22.97 -15.15
CA TRP A 34 12.45 -23.61 -14.58
C TRP A 34 11.52 -24.09 -15.70
N SER A 35 11.80 -25.26 -16.27
CA SER A 35 11.02 -25.88 -17.35
C SER A 35 10.75 -27.37 -17.10
N LEU A 36 9.65 -27.86 -17.68
CA LEU A 36 9.34 -29.28 -17.79
C LEU A 36 9.51 -29.68 -19.25
N ASP A 37 10.38 -30.66 -19.50
CA ASP A 37 10.69 -31.11 -20.85
C ASP A 37 10.51 -32.64 -20.96
N GLU A 38 9.93 -33.10 -22.08
CA GLU A 38 9.73 -34.51 -22.37
C GLU A 38 10.98 -35.09 -23.08
N ILE A 39 11.50 -36.20 -22.56
CA ILE A 39 12.67 -36.89 -23.14
C ILE A 39 12.17 -37.97 -24.09
N GLY A 40 12.59 -37.90 -25.36
CA GLY A 40 12.18 -38.85 -26.40
C GLY A 40 12.75 -40.26 -26.24
N GLU A 41 12.44 -41.13 -27.19
CA GLU A 41 12.85 -42.56 -27.20
C GLU A 41 14.38 -42.76 -27.21
N ASP A 42 15.14 -41.75 -27.61
CA ASP A 42 16.61 -41.72 -27.60
C ASP A 42 17.21 -41.50 -26.19
N GLY A 43 16.36 -41.19 -25.20
CA GLY A 43 16.76 -41.02 -23.80
C GLY A 43 17.66 -39.81 -23.57
N GLN A 44 17.75 -38.88 -24.52
CA GLN A 44 18.62 -37.71 -24.45
C GLN A 44 17.88 -36.47 -24.93
N LEU A 45 17.99 -35.38 -24.16
CA LEU A 45 17.49 -34.07 -24.55
C LEU A 45 18.62 -33.05 -24.41
N ILE A 46 18.87 -32.31 -25.50
CA ILE A 46 19.88 -31.25 -25.52
C ILE A 46 19.15 -29.91 -25.62
N ILE A 47 19.22 -29.13 -24.55
CA ILE A 47 18.63 -27.79 -24.48
C ILE A 47 19.75 -26.76 -24.60
N MET A 48 19.69 -25.96 -25.68
CA MET A 48 20.59 -24.83 -25.86
C MET A 48 19.92 -23.56 -25.33
N LYS A 49 20.48 -22.97 -24.27
CA LYS A 49 19.99 -21.74 -23.65
C LYS A 49 21.15 -20.78 -23.38
N GLU A 50 20.87 -19.49 -23.52
CA GLU A 50 21.83 -18.43 -23.23
C GLU A 50 21.84 -18.10 -21.73
N THR A 51 23.03 -18.06 -21.14
CA THR A 51 23.21 -17.80 -19.70
C THR A 51 22.83 -16.37 -19.30
N PRO A 52 22.17 -16.18 -18.15
CA PRO A 52 21.89 -14.87 -17.62
C PRO A 52 23.18 -14.11 -17.39
N HIS A 53 23.05 -12.79 -17.41
CA HIS A 53 24.17 -11.89 -17.27
C HIS A 53 24.71 -11.81 -15.83
N THR A 54 24.10 -12.53 -14.90
CA THR A 54 24.56 -12.66 -13.51
C THR A 54 25.88 -13.43 -13.45
N VAL A 55 26.91 -12.80 -12.89
CA VAL A 55 28.18 -13.46 -12.57
C VAL A 55 28.01 -14.20 -11.25
N THR A 56 27.75 -15.50 -11.32
CA THR A 56 27.46 -16.33 -10.14
C THR A 56 27.77 -17.81 -10.39
N LYS A 57 27.70 -18.61 -9.33
CA LYS A 57 27.64 -20.06 -9.44
C LYS A 57 26.18 -20.50 -9.42
N TRP A 58 25.65 -20.80 -10.59
CA TRP A 58 24.34 -21.44 -10.72
C TRP A 58 24.41 -22.86 -10.19
N VAL A 59 23.45 -23.24 -9.37
CA VAL A 59 23.31 -24.59 -8.83
C VAL A 59 21.95 -25.09 -9.29
N GLY A 60 21.96 -26.16 -10.06
CA GLY A 60 20.79 -26.76 -10.67
C GLY A 60 20.55 -28.17 -10.16
N ASN A 61 19.29 -28.47 -9.90
CA ASN A 61 18.80 -29.81 -9.62
C ASN A 61 17.84 -30.20 -10.74
N THR A 62 17.93 -31.44 -11.20
CA THR A 62 17.00 -31.99 -12.18
C THR A 62 16.27 -33.16 -11.56
N ILE A 63 14.95 -33.16 -11.73
CA ILE A 63 14.07 -34.24 -11.30
C ILE A 63 13.50 -34.85 -12.58
N CYS A 64 13.66 -36.16 -12.73
CA CYS A 64 13.12 -36.91 -13.85
C CYS A 64 12.00 -37.83 -13.35
N THR A 65 10.95 -37.97 -14.14
CA THR A 65 9.86 -38.92 -13.87
C THR A 65 9.65 -39.80 -15.10
N SER A 66 9.57 -41.11 -14.90
CA SER A 66 9.29 -42.10 -15.94
C SER A 66 8.20 -43.06 -15.46
N LYS A 67 7.29 -43.45 -16.34
CA LYS A 67 6.24 -44.43 -16.03
C LYS A 67 6.81 -45.82 -15.69
N GLU A 68 7.97 -46.18 -16.25
CA GLU A 68 8.58 -47.50 -16.06
C GLU A 68 9.48 -47.57 -14.83
N VAL A 69 10.26 -46.50 -14.58
CA VAL A 69 11.34 -46.49 -13.58
C VAL A 69 11.04 -45.61 -12.37
N GLY A 70 9.97 -44.82 -12.42
CA GLY A 70 9.56 -43.91 -11.35
C GLY A 70 10.34 -42.60 -11.33
N PHE A 71 10.56 -42.07 -10.12
CA PHE A 71 11.27 -40.81 -9.90
C PHE A 71 12.78 -40.99 -9.79
N GLY A 72 13.52 -40.11 -10.44
CA GLY A 72 14.97 -40.02 -10.35
C GLY A 72 15.42 -38.60 -10.00
N PHE A 73 16.36 -38.48 -9.06
CA PHE A 73 17.06 -37.24 -8.78
C PHE A 73 18.42 -37.26 -9.47
N ALA A 74 18.67 -36.29 -10.35
CA ALA A 74 20.00 -36.07 -10.87
C ALA A 74 20.90 -35.48 -9.77
N PRO A 75 22.21 -35.81 -9.76
CA PRO A 75 23.14 -35.13 -8.88
C PRO A 75 23.15 -33.63 -9.16
N VAL A 76 23.25 -32.85 -8.09
CA VAL A 76 23.34 -31.39 -8.16
C VAL A 76 24.50 -31.00 -9.07
N THR A 77 24.19 -30.27 -10.13
CA THR A 77 25.18 -29.79 -11.09
C THR A 77 25.32 -28.30 -10.96
N SER A 78 26.53 -27.77 -11.12
CA SER A 78 26.76 -26.34 -11.03
C SER A 78 27.40 -25.79 -12.30
N LEU A 79 26.92 -24.62 -12.73
CA LEU A 79 27.49 -23.85 -13.82
C LEU A 79 27.98 -22.52 -13.26
N THR A 80 29.27 -22.24 -13.40
CA THR A 80 29.83 -20.94 -13.00
C THR A 80 29.84 -20.02 -14.21
N THR A 81 29.03 -18.97 -14.18
CA THR A 81 29.11 -17.86 -15.12
C THR A 81 30.09 -16.84 -14.57
N PHE A 82 31.16 -16.58 -15.32
CA PHE A 82 32.25 -15.74 -14.83
C PHE A 82 32.79 -14.84 -15.91
N GLN A 83 33.06 -13.60 -15.53
CA GLN A 83 33.76 -12.62 -16.34
C GLN A 83 35.00 -12.18 -15.55
N PRO A 84 36.22 -12.19 -16.14
CA PRO A 84 37.44 -11.81 -15.43
C PRO A 84 37.43 -10.39 -14.87
N PHE A 85 36.61 -9.54 -15.47
CA PHE A 85 36.43 -8.14 -15.11
C PHE A 85 34.95 -7.77 -15.25
N PHE A 86 34.30 -7.27 -14.20
CA PHE A 86 32.87 -6.93 -14.26
C PHE A 86 32.44 -5.87 -13.24
N LEU A 87 31.32 -5.21 -13.55
CA LEU A 87 30.59 -4.29 -12.70
C LEU A 87 29.48 -4.98 -11.91
N SER A 88 29.26 -4.48 -10.71
CA SER A 88 28.14 -4.85 -9.84
C SER A 88 27.52 -3.62 -9.20
N PHE A 89 26.19 -3.57 -9.21
CA PHE A 89 25.41 -2.57 -8.50
C PHE A 89 25.05 -3.05 -7.09
N SER A 90 24.99 -2.11 -6.15
CA SER A 90 24.31 -2.27 -4.87
C SER A 90 23.21 -1.21 -4.79
N LEU A 91 21.96 -1.63 -5.01
CA LEU A 91 20.76 -0.78 -5.01
C LEU A 91 19.84 -1.16 -3.84
N PRO A 92 19.08 -0.22 -3.25
CA PRO A 92 17.99 -0.55 -2.36
C PRO A 92 16.85 -1.23 -3.12
N TYR A 93 16.03 -2.02 -2.42
CA TYR A 93 14.84 -2.67 -2.99
C TYR A 93 13.86 -1.65 -3.60
N SER A 94 13.55 -0.59 -2.84
CA SER A 94 12.77 0.54 -3.31
C SER A 94 13.24 1.84 -2.66
N ALA A 95 12.92 2.96 -3.29
CA ALA A 95 13.16 4.30 -2.80
C ALA A 95 11.90 5.16 -2.88
N ILE A 96 11.87 6.29 -2.17
CA ILE A 96 10.77 7.26 -2.28
C ILE A 96 11.21 8.43 -3.17
N ARG A 97 10.29 8.96 -3.99
CA ARG A 97 10.52 10.13 -4.83
C ARG A 97 11.15 11.29 -4.05
N GLY A 98 12.15 11.93 -4.64
CA GLY A 98 12.89 13.05 -4.05
C GLY A 98 13.87 12.66 -2.93
N GLU A 99 14.06 11.37 -2.63
CA GLU A 99 15.15 10.93 -1.76
C GLU A 99 16.50 11.03 -2.46
N ARG A 100 17.53 11.38 -1.71
CA ARG A 100 18.92 11.35 -2.19
C ARG A 100 19.57 10.01 -1.88
N LEU A 101 19.55 9.13 -2.88
CA LEU A 101 19.89 7.72 -2.76
C LEU A 101 21.37 7.48 -3.08
N PRO A 102 22.11 6.76 -2.22
CA PRO A 102 23.45 6.31 -2.53
C PRO A 102 23.39 5.06 -3.41
N ILE A 103 23.97 5.15 -4.60
CA ILE A 103 24.23 4.00 -5.46
C ILE A 103 25.71 3.68 -5.38
N ARG A 104 26.04 2.42 -5.13
CA ARG A 104 27.43 1.94 -5.18
C ARG A 104 27.61 1.06 -6.39
N ILE A 105 28.59 1.42 -7.20
CA ILE A 105 29.01 0.62 -8.35
C ILE A 105 30.41 0.13 -8.02
N THR A 106 30.54 -1.20 -7.95
CA THR A 106 31.81 -1.86 -7.68
C THR A 106 32.28 -2.55 -8.93
N VAL A 107 33.53 -2.27 -9.27
CA VAL A 107 34.24 -2.93 -10.35
C VAL A 107 35.23 -3.93 -9.76
N PHE A 108 35.21 -5.16 -10.27
CA PHE A 108 36.10 -6.23 -9.82
C PHE A 108 37.11 -6.57 -10.92
N ASN A 109 38.38 -6.71 -10.55
CA ASN A 109 39.42 -7.21 -11.45
C ASN A 109 39.98 -8.54 -10.91
N TYR A 110 39.64 -9.64 -11.56
CA TYR A 110 40.17 -10.97 -11.28
C TYR A 110 41.30 -11.39 -12.22
N LEU A 111 41.80 -10.50 -13.08
CA LEU A 111 43.04 -10.71 -13.81
C LEU A 111 44.22 -10.72 -12.82
N ASP A 112 45.37 -11.22 -13.25
CA ASP A 112 46.63 -11.18 -12.49
C ASP A 112 47.41 -9.86 -12.64
N LYS A 113 46.85 -8.90 -13.40
CA LYS A 113 47.52 -7.65 -13.80
C LYS A 113 46.78 -6.41 -13.32
N CYS A 114 47.54 -5.32 -13.18
CA CYS A 114 46.97 -4.00 -12.97
C CYS A 114 46.55 -3.36 -14.29
N VAL A 115 45.32 -2.88 -14.33
CA VAL A 115 44.73 -2.22 -15.50
C VAL A 115 44.32 -0.80 -15.14
N MET A 116 44.49 0.12 -16.09
CA MET A 116 44.01 1.49 -15.99
C MET A 116 42.55 1.52 -16.44
N MET A 117 41.66 2.00 -15.57
CA MET A 117 40.22 1.84 -15.75
C MET A 117 39.48 3.15 -15.63
N GLN A 118 38.54 3.37 -16.53
CA GLN A 118 37.58 4.46 -16.45
C GLN A 118 36.20 3.86 -16.21
N MET A 119 35.40 4.51 -15.36
CA MET A 119 34.03 4.08 -15.09
C MET A 119 33.11 5.27 -15.22
N ASP A 120 32.04 5.09 -15.98
CA ASP A 120 31.03 6.08 -16.32
C ASP A 120 29.64 5.60 -15.88
N ILE A 121 28.74 6.54 -15.62
CA ILE A 121 27.35 6.26 -15.26
C ILE A 121 26.44 7.11 -16.13
N GLN A 122 25.44 6.46 -16.70
CA GLN A 122 24.42 7.06 -17.55
C GLN A 122 23.06 6.85 -16.91
N VAL A 123 22.32 7.94 -16.77
CA VAL A 123 20.94 7.97 -16.28
C VAL A 123 20.09 8.74 -17.28
N SER A 124 18.77 8.54 -17.26
CA SER A 124 17.87 9.39 -18.03
C SER A 124 17.83 10.77 -17.37
N ASP A 125 18.39 11.79 -18.05
CA ASP A 125 18.51 13.16 -17.51
C ASP A 125 17.13 13.78 -17.18
N ASP A 126 16.07 13.33 -17.85
CA ASP A 126 14.70 13.80 -17.61
C ASP A 126 14.06 13.18 -16.36
N GLU A 127 14.55 12.03 -15.88
CA GLU A 127 13.93 11.26 -14.79
C GLU A 127 14.78 11.24 -13.51
N ILE A 128 16.11 11.23 -13.66
CA ILE A 128 17.07 11.04 -12.56
C ILE A 128 18.18 12.09 -12.64
N THR A 129 18.39 12.83 -11.55
CA THR A 129 19.50 13.78 -11.40
C THR A 129 20.62 13.20 -10.52
N ILE A 130 21.88 13.29 -10.97
CA ILE A 130 23.06 12.92 -10.18
C ILE A 130 23.57 14.14 -9.39
N VAL A 131 23.57 14.04 -8.06
CA VAL A 131 23.87 15.17 -7.14
C VAL A 131 25.31 15.16 -6.61
N HIS A 132 25.90 13.98 -6.42
CA HIS A 132 27.32 13.81 -6.06
C HIS A 132 27.90 12.57 -6.74
N GLY A 133 29.17 12.69 -7.16
CA GLY A 133 29.84 11.71 -8.03
C GLY A 133 29.94 12.17 -9.49
N ALA A 134 29.37 13.34 -9.81
CA ALA A 134 29.54 13.98 -11.11
C ALA A 134 31.04 14.34 -11.31
N TYR A 135 31.66 13.74 -12.32
CA TYR A 135 32.93 14.12 -12.96
C TYR A 135 34.26 13.60 -12.41
N ASP A 136 34.31 12.65 -11.47
CA ASP A 136 35.56 11.86 -11.33
C ASP A 136 35.56 10.68 -12.29
N ASN A 137 35.41 10.98 -13.59
CA ASN A 137 35.71 10.04 -14.69
C ASN A 137 37.21 9.88 -14.90
N ARG A 138 38.04 10.28 -13.92
CA ARG A 138 39.47 10.06 -14.01
C ARG A 138 39.73 8.56 -14.05
N PRO A 139 40.60 8.13 -14.96
CA PRO A 139 41.11 6.78 -14.93
C PRO A 139 41.73 6.50 -13.56
N PHE A 140 41.47 5.33 -13.01
CA PHE A 140 42.11 4.81 -11.80
C PHE A 140 42.78 3.46 -12.07
N CYS A 141 43.78 3.13 -11.26
CA CYS A 141 44.44 1.84 -11.33
C CYS A 141 43.69 0.79 -10.53
N LEU A 142 43.47 -0.38 -11.14
CA LEU A 142 42.85 -1.52 -10.49
C LEU A 142 43.72 -2.77 -10.68
N CYS A 143 44.37 -3.21 -9.61
CA CYS A 143 45.22 -4.39 -9.64
C CYS A 143 44.45 -5.70 -9.52
N GLY A 144 45.10 -6.79 -9.93
CA GLY A 144 44.53 -8.13 -9.87
C GLY A 144 44.13 -8.53 -8.45
N GLY A 145 42.94 -9.13 -8.32
CA GLY A 145 42.34 -9.49 -7.05
C GLY A 145 41.79 -8.32 -6.23
N GLN A 146 41.81 -7.10 -6.77
CA GLN A 146 41.24 -5.91 -6.12
C GLN A 146 39.90 -5.52 -6.74
N SER A 147 39.16 -4.71 -5.98
CA SER A 147 37.92 -4.07 -6.43
C SER A 147 37.98 -2.58 -6.13
N ASN A 148 37.34 -1.77 -6.97
CA ASN A 148 37.14 -0.36 -6.69
C ASN A 148 35.64 -0.06 -6.67
N THR A 149 35.18 0.66 -5.65
CA THR A 149 33.78 1.06 -5.50
C THR A 149 33.67 2.56 -5.60
N LYS A 150 32.93 3.07 -6.60
CA LYS A 150 32.51 4.47 -6.60
C LYS A 150 31.09 4.58 -6.05
N LYS A 151 30.85 5.66 -5.32
CA LYS A 151 29.55 6.00 -4.73
C LYS A 151 28.98 7.21 -5.47
N TYR A 152 27.79 7.04 -6.02
CA TYR A 152 27.00 8.08 -6.67
C TYR A 152 25.80 8.41 -5.79
N TYR A 153 25.34 9.65 -5.83
CA TYR A 153 24.07 10.03 -5.22
C TYR A 153 23.12 10.49 -6.29
N ILE A 154 21.97 9.83 -6.38
CA ILE A 154 20.91 10.16 -7.33
C ILE A 154 19.68 10.70 -6.60
N ILE A 155 18.89 11.53 -7.30
CA ILE A 155 17.55 11.96 -6.92
C ILE A 155 16.64 11.69 -8.11
N SER A 156 15.47 11.11 -7.86
CA SER A 156 14.43 10.92 -8.88
C SER A 156 13.22 11.78 -8.56
N GLU A 157 12.68 12.43 -9.59
CA GLU A 157 11.38 13.11 -9.53
C GLU A 157 10.26 12.26 -10.14
N GLU A 158 10.60 11.18 -10.84
CA GLU A 158 9.65 10.23 -11.42
C GLU A 158 9.43 9.00 -10.53
N ILE A 159 8.25 8.38 -10.68
CA ILE A 159 7.81 7.18 -9.97
C ILE A 159 7.82 5.98 -10.94
N GLY A 160 8.25 4.82 -10.47
CA GLY A 160 8.26 3.58 -11.26
C GLY A 160 9.62 2.89 -11.29
N HIS A 161 9.83 2.04 -12.29
CA HIS A 161 11.08 1.31 -12.50
C HIS A 161 11.97 2.11 -13.45
N LEU A 162 12.98 2.78 -12.89
CA LEU A 162 13.84 3.68 -13.65
C LEU A 162 15.19 3.02 -13.95
N PRO A 163 15.64 2.97 -15.20
CA PRO A 163 16.89 2.34 -15.58
C PRO A 163 18.11 3.21 -15.22
N ILE A 164 19.15 2.57 -14.68
CA ILE A 164 20.46 3.16 -14.41
C ILE A 164 21.50 2.29 -15.09
N THR A 165 22.32 2.90 -15.94
CA THR A 165 23.36 2.21 -16.71
C THR A 165 24.73 2.64 -16.21
N ALA A 166 25.66 1.70 -16.02
CA ALA A 166 27.04 1.99 -15.71
C ALA A 166 27.94 1.21 -16.66
N SER A 167 29.02 1.84 -17.10
CA SER A 167 30.04 1.24 -17.96
C SER A 167 31.41 1.40 -17.35
N ALA A 168 32.27 0.41 -17.53
CA ALA A 168 33.67 0.51 -17.13
C ALA A 168 34.56 -0.08 -18.21
N GLU A 169 35.56 0.69 -18.62
CA GLU A 169 36.44 0.41 -19.75
C GLU A 169 37.90 0.45 -19.32
N ILE A 170 38.71 -0.44 -19.90
CA ILE A 170 40.16 -0.40 -19.77
C ILE A 170 40.73 0.61 -20.77
N VAL A 171 41.27 1.70 -20.25
CA VAL A 171 41.80 2.82 -21.04
C VAL A 171 43.34 2.78 -21.13
N PRO A 172 43.95 3.43 -22.14
CA PRO A 172 45.41 3.62 -22.20
C PRO A 172 45.96 4.32 -20.96
N GLY A 173 46.99 3.74 -20.31
CA GLY A 173 47.64 4.32 -19.14
C GLY A 173 48.51 3.33 -18.35
N SER A 174 49.42 3.83 -17.51
CA SER A 174 50.33 2.99 -16.70
C SER A 174 50.00 3.11 -15.22
N CYS A 175 49.96 1.96 -14.54
CA CYS A 175 49.80 1.87 -13.10
C CYS A 175 51.16 1.72 -12.42
N ASP A 176 51.74 2.86 -12.02
CA ASP A 176 53.10 3.01 -11.48
C ASP A 176 54.24 2.49 -12.39
N ASN A 177 55.44 3.03 -12.19
CA ASN A 177 56.61 2.91 -13.08
C ASN A 177 57.25 1.51 -13.19
N SER A 178 56.54 0.41 -12.84
CA SER A 178 57.14 -0.94 -12.78
C SER A 178 56.36 -2.06 -13.46
N VAL A 179 55.22 -1.80 -14.10
CA VAL A 179 54.49 -2.82 -14.84
C VAL A 179 54.26 -2.35 -16.28
N GLN A 180 54.84 -3.05 -17.26
CA GLN A 180 54.53 -2.80 -18.67
C GLN A 180 53.03 -2.98 -18.90
N MET A 181 52.39 -1.94 -19.42
CA MET A 181 50.98 -1.97 -19.78
C MET A 181 50.73 -3.07 -20.82
N ASP A 182 49.80 -3.97 -20.52
CA ASP A 182 49.40 -5.01 -21.46
C ASP A 182 48.32 -4.46 -22.39
N THR A 183 48.72 -4.09 -23.60
CA THR A 183 47.83 -3.46 -24.59
C THR A 183 46.73 -4.39 -25.10
N GLN A 184 46.78 -5.70 -24.79
CA GLN A 184 45.81 -6.69 -25.27
C GLN A 184 44.40 -6.53 -24.68
N TYR A 185 44.26 -5.81 -23.56
CA TYR A 185 42.98 -5.64 -22.87
C TYR A 185 42.37 -4.24 -23.05
N ILE A 186 43.08 -3.32 -23.71
CA ILE A 186 42.61 -1.96 -23.97
C ILE A 186 41.34 -2.02 -24.83
N GLY A 187 40.32 -1.23 -24.46
CA GLY A 187 39.02 -1.19 -25.14
C GLY A 187 38.03 -2.26 -24.67
N ARG A 188 38.45 -3.21 -23.83
CA ARG A 188 37.49 -4.09 -23.16
C ARG A 188 36.72 -3.29 -22.13
N HIS A 189 35.41 -3.47 -22.14
CA HIS A 189 34.52 -2.84 -21.20
C HIS A 189 33.43 -3.80 -20.73
N ASP A 190 32.75 -3.41 -19.66
CA ASP A 190 31.54 -4.05 -19.18
C ASP A 190 30.49 -2.97 -18.95
N THR A 191 29.28 -3.19 -19.45
CA THR A 191 28.16 -2.27 -19.30
C THR A 191 26.98 -2.99 -18.66
N VAL A 192 26.46 -2.43 -17.57
CA VAL A 192 25.38 -3.02 -16.78
C VAL A 192 24.25 -2.02 -16.62
N GLN A 193 23.03 -2.46 -16.87
CA GLN A 193 21.83 -1.69 -16.59
C GLN A 193 20.98 -2.37 -15.52
N ARG A 194 20.54 -1.60 -14.53
CA ARG A 194 19.67 -2.05 -13.44
C ARG A 194 18.53 -1.05 -13.23
N ASN A 195 17.36 -1.55 -12.85
CA ASN A 195 16.22 -0.69 -12.54
C ASN A 195 16.15 -0.41 -11.04
N ILE A 196 15.97 0.85 -10.66
CA ILE A 196 15.58 1.25 -9.30
C ILE A 196 14.06 1.43 -9.25
N PHE A 197 13.40 0.86 -8.24
CA PHE A 197 11.97 1.07 -8.04
C PHE A 197 11.72 2.28 -7.13
N VAL A 198 11.21 3.36 -7.71
CA VAL A 198 10.86 4.60 -7.00
C VAL A 198 9.35 4.61 -6.74
N LYS A 199 8.97 4.76 -5.47
CA LYS A 199 7.59 4.85 -4.99
C LYS A 199 7.22 6.32 -4.74
N SER A 200 5.93 6.63 -4.87
CA SER A 200 5.36 7.88 -4.38
C SER A 200 5.42 7.97 -2.85
N GLU A 201 5.50 9.19 -2.34
CA GLU A 201 5.29 9.49 -0.93
C GLU A 201 3.83 9.23 -0.49
N GLY A 202 3.58 9.23 0.82
CA GLY A 202 2.24 9.08 1.39
C GLY A 202 1.81 7.61 1.58
N VAL A 203 0.51 7.43 1.74
CA VAL A 203 -0.16 6.15 1.97
C VAL A 203 -0.98 5.80 0.74
N LEU A 204 -0.83 4.57 0.24
CA LEU A 204 -1.60 4.04 -0.87
C LEU A 204 -3.09 4.00 -0.50
N GLN A 205 -3.92 4.50 -1.40
CA GLN A 205 -5.37 4.41 -1.39
C GLN A 205 -5.80 3.72 -2.68
N GLU A 206 -6.85 2.91 -2.60
CA GLU A 206 -7.38 2.19 -3.75
C GLU A 206 -8.90 2.14 -3.71
N PHE A 207 -9.51 2.18 -4.89
CA PHE A 207 -10.93 1.91 -5.08
C PHE A 207 -11.15 1.12 -6.36
N SER A 208 -12.25 0.36 -6.35
CA SER A 208 -12.71 -0.42 -7.49
C SER A 208 -14.15 -0.04 -7.81
N HIS A 209 -14.46 0.14 -9.10
CA HIS A 209 -15.81 0.37 -9.58
C HIS A 209 -16.17 -0.72 -10.58
N SER A 210 -17.08 -1.61 -10.22
CA SER A 210 -17.48 -2.75 -11.06
C SER A 210 -18.91 -2.61 -11.56
N LYS A 211 -19.15 -3.04 -12.81
CA LYS A 211 -20.47 -3.22 -13.40
C LYS A 211 -20.52 -4.56 -14.13
N TYR A 212 -21.62 -5.28 -13.97
CA TYR A 212 -21.87 -6.51 -14.72
C TYR A 212 -22.82 -6.19 -15.88
N ILE A 213 -22.38 -6.51 -17.10
CA ILE A 213 -23.00 -6.08 -18.35
C ILE A 213 -23.46 -7.31 -19.11
N CYS A 214 -24.76 -7.38 -19.44
CA CYS A 214 -25.41 -8.50 -20.13
C CYS A 214 -26.23 -7.96 -21.30
N PRO A 215 -25.63 -7.72 -22.47
CA PRO A 215 -26.30 -7.09 -23.60
C PRO A 215 -27.55 -7.84 -24.11
N ASN A 216 -27.69 -9.16 -23.89
CA ASN A 216 -28.83 -9.96 -24.37
C ASN A 216 -29.18 -9.67 -25.85
N ASP A 217 -28.15 -9.64 -26.71
CA ASP A 217 -28.23 -9.27 -28.14
C ASP A 217 -28.68 -7.83 -28.46
N ALA A 218 -28.89 -6.99 -27.44
CA ALA A 218 -29.07 -5.55 -27.56
C ALA A 218 -27.78 -4.80 -27.16
N GLU A 219 -27.55 -3.63 -27.76
CA GLU A 219 -26.42 -2.79 -27.35
C GLU A 219 -26.67 -2.23 -25.94
N GLN A 220 -25.75 -2.52 -25.01
CA GLN A 220 -25.74 -1.93 -23.67
C GLN A 220 -24.53 -1.00 -23.51
N ILE A 221 -24.76 0.18 -22.92
CA ILE A 221 -23.72 1.19 -22.70
C ILE A 221 -23.70 1.53 -21.21
N GLU A 222 -22.51 1.47 -20.62
CA GLU A 222 -22.28 1.83 -19.23
C GLU A 222 -21.09 2.80 -19.13
N ASP A 223 -21.30 3.92 -18.46
CA ASP A 223 -20.22 4.89 -18.20
C ASP A 223 -19.58 4.61 -16.83
N PHE A 224 -18.25 4.65 -16.78
CA PHE A 224 -17.41 4.57 -15.59
C PHE A 224 -16.83 5.94 -15.32
N ASP A 225 -17.30 6.57 -14.24
CA ASP A 225 -16.84 7.89 -13.82
C ASP A 225 -15.66 7.73 -12.86
N ILE A 226 -14.45 7.96 -13.37
CA ILE A 226 -13.19 7.69 -12.67
C ILE A 226 -12.59 9.01 -12.21
N ARG A 227 -13.09 9.52 -11.07
CA ARG A 227 -12.59 10.76 -10.47
C ARG A 227 -11.60 10.47 -9.37
N ILE A 228 -10.62 11.36 -9.24
CA ILE A 228 -9.61 11.34 -8.18
C ILE A 228 -9.75 12.61 -7.32
N PRO A 229 -9.48 12.53 -6.01
CA PRO A 229 -9.46 13.72 -5.15
C PRO A 229 -8.40 14.75 -5.56
N ASP A 230 -8.60 16.02 -5.21
CA ASP A 230 -7.63 17.10 -5.50
C ASP A 230 -6.41 17.06 -4.57
N ASP A 231 -6.52 16.40 -3.42
CA ASP A 231 -5.49 16.32 -2.36
C ASP A 231 -4.59 15.08 -2.47
N ILE A 232 -4.52 14.47 -3.65
CA ILE A 232 -3.62 13.36 -3.90
C ILE A 232 -2.17 13.84 -4.04
N VAL A 233 -1.25 12.91 -3.80
CA VAL A 233 0.14 13.07 -4.20
C VAL A 233 0.20 13.11 -5.73
N LEU A 234 0.75 14.19 -6.29
CA LEU A 234 0.88 14.37 -7.75
C LEU A 234 1.60 13.17 -8.39
N ASP A 235 1.11 12.75 -9.55
CA ASP A 235 1.64 11.64 -10.38
C ASP A 235 1.58 10.26 -9.70
N SER A 236 0.92 10.14 -8.55
CA SER A 236 0.74 8.83 -7.87
C SER A 236 -0.44 8.02 -8.39
N ALA A 237 -1.36 8.68 -9.11
CA ALA A 237 -2.58 8.08 -9.63
C ALA A 237 -2.28 7.15 -10.81
N ARG A 238 -2.79 5.92 -10.73
CA ARG A 238 -2.69 4.90 -11.78
C ARG A 238 -3.93 4.02 -11.76
N GLY A 239 -4.37 3.54 -12.92
CA GLY A 239 -5.55 2.69 -12.99
C GLY A 239 -5.55 1.71 -14.15
N GLU A 240 -6.45 0.76 -14.09
CA GLU A 240 -6.68 -0.24 -15.13
C GLU A 240 -8.17 -0.60 -15.23
N MET A 241 -8.64 -0.85 -16.44
CA MET A 241 -9.91 -1.52 -16.71
C MET A 241 -9.66 -3.02 -16.77
N ALA A 242 -10.43 -3.79 -16.03
CA ALA A 242 -10.37 -5.24 -15.99
C ALA A 242 -11.71 -5.78 -16.51
N VAL A 243 -11.66 -6.73 -17.43
CA VAL A 243 -12.82 -7.29 -18.11
C VAL A 243 -12.74 -8.81 -18.09
N ILE A 244 -13.83 -9.46 -17.69
CA ILE A 244 -13.93 -10.92 -17.59
C ILE A 244 -15.37 -11.39 -17.79
N GLY A 245 -15.58 -12.55 -18.41
CA GLY A 245 -16.90 -13.06 -18.77
C GLY A 245 -17.66 -13.77 -17.64
N ASP A 246 -17.07 -13.83 -16.45
CA ASP A 246 -17.60 -14.55 -15.31
C ASP A 246 -17.64 -13.69 -14.04
N ILE A 247 -18.70 -13.84 -13.24
CA ILE A 247 -18.93 -13.07 -12.01
C ILE A 247 -17.89 -13.39 -10.91
N MET A 248 -17.35 -14.61 -10.88
CA MET A 248 -16.25 -15.06 -10.02
C MET A 248 -14.88 -14.71 -10.59
N GLY A 249 -14.81 -14.32 -11.87
CA GLY A 249 -13.60 -14.04 -12.63
C GLY A 249 -12.44 -13.35 -11.89
N PRO A 250 -12.64 -12.20 -11.22
CA PRO A 250 -11.54 -11.53 -10.50
C PRO A 250 -10.91 -12.36 -9.38
N ALA A 251 -11.67 -13.26 -8.74
CA ALA A 251 -11.11 -14.22 -7.79
C ALA A 251 -10.26 -15.27 -8.50
N LEU A 252 -10.74 -15.78 -9.63
CA LEU A 252 -10.08 -16.83 -10.38
C LEU A 252 -8.77 -16.33 -11.04
N SER A 253 -8.70 -15.06 -11.40
CA SER A 253 -7.46 -14.50 -11.95
C SER A 253 -6.43 -14.12 -10.90
N ASN A 254 -6.80 -14.13 -9.62
CA ASN A 254 -5.89 -13.98 -8.49
C ASN A 254 -5.91 -15.22 -7.60
N LEU A 255 -6.05 -16.41 -8.21
CA LEU A 255 -6.09 -17.71 -7.50
C LEU A 255 -4.94 -17.83 -6.53
N ASP A 256 -3.70 -17.49 -6.90
CA ASP A 256 -2.54 -17.60 -5.99
C ASP A 256 -2.67 -16.78 -4.69
N SER A 257 -3.46 -15.70 -4.72
CA SER A 257 -3.73 -14.86 -3.55
C SER A 257 -4.91 -15.34 -2.71
N LEU A 258 -5.87 -16.04 -3.31
CA LEU A 258 -7.08 -16.55 -2.65
C LEU A 258 -6.94 -18.03 -2.24
N ILE A 259 -6.43 -18.88 -3.15
CA ILE A 259 -5.79 -20.17 -2.89
C ILE A 259 -4.43 -19.87 -2.27
N SER A 260 -4.45 -19.57 -0.98
CA SER A 260 -3.26 -19.25 -0.23
C SER A 260 -3.01 -20.31 0.84
N GLN A 261 -1.73 -20.60 1.08
CA GLN A 261 -1.35 -21.51 2.14
C GLN A 261 -1.87 -20.96 3.50
N PRO A 262 -2.61 -21.77 4.28
CA PRO A 262 -3.09 -21.35 5.59
C PRO A 262 -1.93 -21.07 6.56
N THR A 263 -1.91 -19.85 7.10
CA THR A 263 -0.87 -19.36 8.02
C THR A 263 -1.51 -18.58 9.15
N GLY A 264 -0.80 -18.45 10.28
CA GLY A 264 -1.25 -17.61 11.40
C GLY A 264 -1.89 -18.41 12.54
N CYS A 265 -2.79 -17.76 13.28
CA CYS A 265 -3.60 -18.38 14.34
C CYS A 265 -4.73 -19.25 13.75
N GLY A 266 -5.51 -19.95 14.58
CA GLY A 266 -6.61 -20.81 14.11
C GLY A 266 -7.62 -20.05 13.23
N GLU A 267 -8.03 -18.86 13.67
CA GLU A 267 -8.91 -17.97 12.89
C GLU A 267 -8.34 -17.64 11.50
N GLN A 268 -7.08 -17.23 11.44
CA GLN A 268 -6.38 -16.88 10.18
C GLN A 268 -6.18 -18.11 9.28
N THR A 269 -5.97 -19.27 9.89
CA THR A 269 -5.84 -20.54 9.18
C THR A 269 -7.16 -20.87 8.49
N MET A 270 -8.28 -20.79 9.20
CA MET A 270 -9.60 -21.08 8.65
C MET A 270 -10.00 -20.12 7.53
N VAL A 271 -9.71 -18.82 7.66
CA VAL A 271 -10.05 -17.88 6.58
C VAL A 271 -9.26 -18.15 5.29
N LYS A 272 -8.03 -18.66 5.39
CA LYS A 272 -7.29 -19.06 4.20
C LYS A 272 -7.69 -20.44 3.69
N PHE A 273 -8.20 -21.30 4.56
CA PHE A 273 -8.64 -22.65 4.25
C PHE A 273 -9.95 -22.65 3.45
N THR A 274 -11.00 -21.99 3.95
CA THR A 274 -12.36 -22.10 3.41
C THR A 274 -12.51 -21.63 1.95
N PRO A 275 -11.84 -20.55 1.47
CA PRO A 275 -11.91 -20.15 0.06
C PRO A 275 -11.47 -21.24 -0.93
N ASN A 276 -10.54 -22.13 -0.55
CA ASN A 276 -10.13 -23.26 -1.39
C ASN A 276 -11.31 -24.20 -1.69
N ILE A 277 -12.22 -24.39 -0.72
CA ILE A 277 -13.40 -25.25 -0.86
C ILE A 277 -14.36 -24.63 -1.89
N TYR A 278 -14.73 -23.35 -1.70
CA TYR A 278 -15.71 -22.68 -2.55
C TYR A 278 -15.20 -22.47 -3.97
N ILE A 279 -13.91 -22.17 -4.13
CA ILE A 279 -13.29 -22.06 -5.45
C ILE A 279 -13.31 -23.40 -6.18
N LEU A 280 -12.95 -24.52 -5.52
CA LEU A 280 -13.04 -25.84 -6.15
C LEU A 280 -14.48 -26.25 -6.45
N LYS A 281 -15.41 -25.98 -5.52
CA LYS A 281 -16.84 -26.26 -5.73
C LYS A 281 -17.35 -25.56 -6.98
N TYR A 282 -17.02 -24.28 -7.13
CA TYR A 282 -17.36 -23.50 -8.31
C TYR A 282 -16.66 -24.04 -9.57
N LEU A 283 -15.34 -24.25 -9.55
CA LEU A 283 -14.59 -24.71 -10.74
C LEU A 283 -15.06 -26.10 -11.22
N ASN A 284 -15.45 -26.97 -10.29
CA ASN A 284 -16.05 -28.26 -10.59
C ASN A 284 -17.44 -28.10 -11.21
N SER A 285 -18.27 -27.17 -10.70
CA SER A 285 -19.61 -26.95 -11.23
C SER A 285 -19.59 -26.37 -12.64
N VAL A 286 -18.66 -25.45 -12.95
CA VAL A 286 -18.49 -24.89 -14.30
C VAL A 286 -17.63 -25.76 -15.24
N GLN A 287 -17.20 -26.95 -14.79
CA GLN A 287 -16.34 -27.88 -15.55
C GLN A 287 -15.00 -27.27 -16.05
N GLN A 288 -14.47 -26.28 -15.32
CA GLN A 288 -13.21 -25.59 -15.65
C GLN A 288 -12.10 -25.82 -14.62
N ASN A 289 -12.27 -26.80 -13.74
CA ASN A 289 -11.22 -27.26 -12.85
C ASN A 289 -10.09 -27.95 -13.65
N THR A 290 -8.84 -27.68 -13.27
CA THR A 290 -7.66 -28.33 -13.85
C THR A 290 -6.96 -29.16 -12.78
N ASP A 291 -6.35 -30.28 -13.15
CA ASP A 291 -5.64 -31.16 -12.22
C ASP A 291 -4.60 -30.40 -11.36
N ALA A 292 -3.95 -29.37 -11.93
CA ALA A 292 -2.98 -28.54 -11.23
C ALA A 292 -3.64 -27.69 -10.12
N ILE A 293 -4.75 -27.01 -10.42
CA ILE A 293 -5.49 -26.19 -9.45
C ILE A 293 -6.09 -27.10 -8.36
N GLU A 294 -6.67 -28.22 -8.76
CA GLU A 294 -7.25 -29.18 -7.83
C GLU A 294 -6.21 -29.73 -6.85
N THR A 295 -5.07 -30.17 -7.37
CA THR A 295 -3.97 -30.70 -6.54
C THR A 295 -3.45 -29.63 -5.58
N LEU A 296 -3.29 -28.39 -6.06
CA LEU A 296 -2.80 -27.28 -5.25
C LEU A 296 -3.79 -26.91 -4.14
N ALA A 297 -5.07 -26.75 -4.47
CA ALA A 297 -6.11 -26.44 -3.50
C ALA A 297 -6.28 -27.57 -2.47
N LYS A 298 -6.26 -28.84 -2.90
CA LYS A 298 -6.26 -29.99 -1.98
C LYS A 298 -5.05 -29.99 -1.05
N HIS A 299 -3.85 -29.74 -1.58
CA HIS A 299 -2.64 -29.66 -0.78
C HIS A 299 -2.71 -28.54 0.28
N TYR A 300 -3.22 -27.36 -0.07
CA TYR A 300 -3.41 -26.27 0.89
C TYR A 300 -4.52 -26.56 1.90
N MET A 301 -5.59 -27.25 1.50
CA MET A 301 -6.60 -27.75 2.44
C MET A 301 -5.98 -28.76 3.42
N GLU A 302 -5.15 -29.71 2.97
CA GLU A 302 -4.47 -30.66 3.86
C GLU A 302 -3.55 -29.95 4.87
N ILE A 303 -2.76 -28.97 4.42
CA ILE A 303 -1.92 -28.14 5.30
C ILE A 303 -2.80 -27.38 6.30
N GLY A 304 -3.89 -26.77 5.84
CA GLY A 304 -4.84 -26.05 6.69
C GLY A 304 -5.47 -26.94 7.75
N TYR A 305 -5.94 -28.13 7.36
CA TYR A 305 -6.50 -29.13 8.26
C TYR A 305 -5.50 -29.54 9.34
N GLN A 306 -4.28 -29.94 8.96
CA GLN A 306 -3.24 -30.33 9.91
C GLN A 306 -2.86 -29.19 10.86
N ARG A 307 -2.78 -27.96 10.33
CA ARG A 307 -2.47 -26.78 11.13
C ARG A 307 -3.59 -26.46 12.10
N GLU A 308 -4.84 -26.50 11.67
CA GLU A 308 -5.99 -26.20 12.51
C GLU A 308 -6.14 -27.20 13.66
N LEU A 309 -5.80 -28.47 13.44
CA LEU A 309 -5.73 -29.47 14.51
C LEU A 309 -4.75 -29.10 15.64
N THR A 310 -3.73 -28.27 15.37
CA THR A 310 -2.81 -27.78 16.41
C THR A 310 -3.46 -26.77 17.36
N PHE A 311 -4.58 -26.17 16.94
CA PHE A 311 -5.37 -25.20 17.70
C PHE A 311 -6.57 -25.84 18.41
N ARG A 312 -6.66 -27.18 18.40
CA ARG A 312 -7.72 -27.94 19.05
C ARG A 312 -7.44 -28.21 20.53
N HIS A 313 -8.48 -28.17 21.34
CA HIS A 313 -8.51 -28.54 22.76
C HIS A 313 -8.89 -30.01 22.96
N ASP A 314 -8.67 -30.53 24.17
CA ASP A 314 -8.90 -31.95 24.48
C ASP A 314 -10.39 -32.35 24.47
N ASP A 315 -11.29 -31.38 24.61
CA ASP A 315 -12.75 -31.55 24.50
C ASP A 315 -13.28 -31.48 23.06
N GLY A 316 -12.40 -31.28 22.07
CA GLY A 316 -12.75 -31.16 20.65
C GLY A 316 -13.09 -29.74 20.19
N SER A 317 -13.02 -28.74 21.08
CA SER A 317 -13.21 -27.34 20.72
C SER A 317 -11.96 -26.70 20.11
N TYR A 318 -12.11 -25.60 19.37
CA TYR A 318 -11.02 -24.85 18.74
C TYR A 318 -10.91 -23.44 19.32
N SER A 319 -9.69 -22.90 19.43
CA SER A 319 -9.45 -21.48 19.77
C SER A 319 -8.33 -20.90 18.92
N ALA A 320 -8.20 -19.58 18.82
CA ALA A 320 -7.20 -18.98 17.94
C ALA A 320 -5.75 -19.38 18.28
N PHE A 321 -5.42 -19.59 19.56
CA PHE A 321 -4.08 -19.99 20.00
C PHE A 321 -4.02 -21.39 20.62
N GLY A 322 -5.06 -22.21 20.40
CA GLY A 322 -5.16 -23.56 20.93
C GLY A 322 -5.02 -23.60 22.45
N LYS A 323 -4.23 -24.54 22.96
CA LYS A 323 -4.03 -24.75 24.41
C LYS A 323 -3.41 -23.56 25.17
N ALA A 324 -2.97 -22.51 24.48
CA ALA A 324 -2.56 -21.26 25.13
C ALA A 324 -3.77 -20.44 25.64
N ASP A 325 -4.95 -20.64 25.05
CA ASP A 325 -6.21 -20.09 25.55
C ASP A 325 -6.80 -21.00 26.63
N ALA A 326 -7.60 -20.44 27.53
CA ALA A 326 -8.17 -21.19 28.65
C ALA A 326 -9.29 -22.17 28.24
N SER A 327 -9.95 -21.92 27.11
CA SER A 327 -11.03 -22.75 26.56
C SER A 327 -11.19 -22.51 25.06
N GLY A 328 -11.80 -23.45 24.35
CA GLY A 328 -12.24 -23.25 22.97
C GLY A 328 -13.40 -22.26 22.84
N SER A 329 -13.62 -21.79 21.62
CA SER A 329 -14.72 -20.92 21.22
C SER A 329 -15.86 -21.71 20.57
N THR A 330 -17.11 -21.41 20.94
CA THR A 330 -18.28 -22.01 20.27
C THR A 330 -18.34 -21.58 18.80
N TRP A 331 -18.23 -20.28 18.53
CA TRP A 331 -18.26 -19.74 17.17
C TRP A 331 -17.15 -20.32 16.28
N LEU A 332 -15.88 -20.34 16.74
CA LEU A 332 -14.78 -20.84 15.91
C LEU A 332 -14.93 -22.35 15.67
N THR A 333 -15.35 -23.10 16.70
CA THR A 333 -15.61 -24.53 16.55
C THR A 333 -16.73 -24.79 15.54
N ALA A 334 -17.79 -23.96 15.52
CA ALA A 334 -18.86 -24.07 14.54
C ALA A 334 -18.35 -23.82 13.10
N PHE A 335 -17.53 -22.77 12.91
CA PHE A 335 -16.93 -22.46 11.62
C PHE A 335 -15.98 -23.57 11.12
N VAL A 336 -15.20 -24.17 12.03
CA VAL A 336 -14.32 -25.31 11.72
C VAL A 336 -15.15 -26.54 11.35
N VAL A 337 -16.20 -26.86 12.11
CA VAL A 337 -17.09 -28.00 11.82
C VAL A 337 -17.75 -27.86 10.45
N GLN A 338 -18.31 -26.69 10.16
CA GLN A 338 -18.90 -26.34 8.87
C GLN A 338 -17.89 -26.54 7.73
N SER A 339 -16.72 -25.90 7.83
CA SER A 339 -15.70 -25.93 6.79
C SER A 339 -15.09 -27.32 6.58
N PHE A 340 -14.84 -28.08 7.66
CA PHE A 340 -14.30 -29.44 7.58
C PHE A 340 -15.31 -30.42 7.00
N ALA A 341 -16.58 -30.27 7.33
CA ALA A 341 -17.61 -31.12 6.75
C ALA A 341 -17.74 -30.90 5.23
N GLN A 342 -17.68 -29.65 4.76
CA GLN A 342 -17.66 -29.36 3.32
C GLN A 342 -16.35 -29.80 2.65
N ALA A 343 -15.20 -29.70 3.34
CA ALA A 343 -13.91 -30.14 2.82
C ALA A 343 -13.79 -31.67 2.66
N LYS A 344 -14.65 -32.45 3.33
CA LYS A 344 -14.67 -33.92 3.28
C LYS A 344 -14.85 -34.48 1.88
N ASP A 345 -15.49 -33.72 0.99
CA ASP A 345 -15.67 -34.10 -0.42
C ASP A 345 -14.35 -34.01 -1.22
N TYR A 346 -13.34 -33.30 -0.70
CA TYR A 346 -12.08 -33.05 -1.40
C TYR A 346 -10.85 -33.67 -0.72
N ILE A 347 -10.82 -33.72 0.62
CA ILE A 347 -9.70 -34.21 1.43
C ILE A 347 -10.17 -35.15 2.54
N TYR A 348 -9.25 -35.96 3.08
CA TYR A 348 -9.55 -36.81 4.22
C TYR A 348 -9.68 -35.97 5.51
N ILE A 349 -10.86 -36.04 6.12
CA ILE A 349 -11.17 -35.46 7.43
C ILE A 349 -11.57 -36.60 8.37
N ASP A 350 -10.89 -36.71 9.52
CA ASP A 350 -11.21 -37.72 10.53
C ASP A 350 -12.62 -37.46 11.10
N SER A 351 -13.52 -38.42 10.89
CA SER A 351 -14.91 -38.30 11.30
C SER A 351 -15.09 -38.38 12.82
N GLN A 352 -14.20 -39.07 13.55
CA GLN A 352 -14.26 -39.11 15.01
C GLN A 352 -13.88 -37.74 15.60
N ASP A 353 -12.93 -37.05 14.96
CA ASP A 353 -12.53 -35.72 15.37
C ASP A 353 -13.65 -34.71 15.13
N LEU A 354 -14.31 -34.79 13.97
CA LEU A 354 -15.48 -33.96 13.66
C LEU A 354 -16.66 -34.22 14.61
N GLU A 355 -16.96 -35.49 14.93
CA GLU A 355 -18.02 -35.87 15.87
C GLU A 355 -17.76 -35.36 17.29
N LYS A 356 -16.50 -35.33 17.74
CA LYS A 356 -16.13 -34.73 19.03
C LYS A 356 -16.41 -33.23 19.04
N SER A 357 -16.04 -32.51 17.98
CA SER A 357 -16.32 -31.08 17.86
C SER A 357 -17.81 -30.77 17.79
N VAL A 358 -18.60 -31.59 17.08
CA VAL A 358 -20.06 -31.52 17.09
C VAL A 358 -20.64 -31.77 18.49
N SER A 359 -20.11 -32.77 19.20
CA SER A 359 -20.53 -33.07 20.59
C SER A 359 -20.21 -31.90 21.54
N PHE A 360 -19.07 -31.24 21.37
CA PHE A 360 -18.74 -30.01 22.09
C PHE A 360 -19.78 -28.92 21.81
N LEU A 361 -20.11 -28.64 20.53
CA LEU A 361 -21.12 -27.64 20.19
C LEU A 361 -22.46 -27.93 20.86
N MET A 362 -22.93 -29.19 20.81
CA MET A 362 -24.15 -29.62 21.50
C MET A 362 -24.08 -29.41 23.02
N SER A 363 -22.92 -29.58 23.64
CA SER A 363 -22.73 -29.34 25.08
C SER A 363 -22.84 -27.87 25.50
N THR A 364 -22.78 -26.94 24.54
CA THR A 364 -22.95 -25.49 24.79
C THR A 364 -24.42 -25.05 24.76
N GLN A 365 -25.36 -25.97 24.52
CA GLN A 365 -26.79 -25.70 24.51
C GLN A 365 -27.33 -25.37 25.92
N LEU A 366 -28.18 -24.36 26.02
CA LEU A 366 -28.89 -23.94 27.23
C LEU A 366 -30.19 -24.74 27.41
N GLU A 367 -30.77 -24.68 28.62
CA GLU A 367 -32.05 -25.36 28.93
C GLU A 367 -33.22 -24.91 28.04
N ASN A 368 -33.19 -23.68 27.54
CA ASN A 368 -34.19 -23.15 26.61
C ASN A 368 -33.97 -23.61 25.15
N GLY A 369 -32.91 -24.36 24.87
CA GLY A 369 -32.54 -24.86 23.55
C GLY A 369 -31.59 -23.95 22.76
N CYS A 370 -31.37 -22.69 23.17
CA CYS A 370 -30.44 -21.80 22.48
C CYS A 370 -28.98 -22.16 22.77
N PHE A 371 -28.06 -21.81 21.89
CA PHE A 371 -26.62 -21.94 22.11
C PHE A 371 -26.05 -20.67 22.72
N ARG A 372 -25.01 -20.81 23.54
CA ARG A 372 -24.23 -19.69 24.07
C ARG A 372 -22.80 -19.71 23.55
N GLU A 373 -22.21 -18.53 23.42
CA GLU A 373 -20.77 -18.44 23.21
C GLU A 373 -20.03 -18.84 24.49
N VAL A 374 -19.10 -19.77 24.36
CA VAL A 374 -18.12 -20.15 25.38
C VAL A 374 -16.75 -19.78 24.83
N GLY A 375 -15.81 -19.38 25.69
CA GLY A 375 -14.48 -18.96 25.26
C GLY A 375 -14.44 -17.55 24.70
N LYS A 376 -13.34 -17.23 24.01
CA LYS A 376 -13.13 -15.93 23.37
C LYS A 376 -12.80 -16.17 21.90
N VAL A 377 -13.58 -15.54 21.02
CA VAL A 377 -13.20 -15.29 19.62
C VAL A 377 -12.49 -13.95 19.62
N PHE A 378 -11.32 -13.86 19.00
CA PHE A 378 -10.58 -12.60 18.88
C PHE A 378 -11.12 -11.72 17.76
N SER A 379 -12.08 -12.22 17.00
CA SER A 379 -12.83 -11.47 16.03
C SER A 379 -14.30 -11.38 16.41
N SER A 380 -14.65 -10.28 17.07
CA SER A 380 -16.03 -9.76 17.09
C SER A 380 -16.66 -9.72 15.70
N TYR A 381 -15.84 -9.55 14.67
CA TYR A 381 -16.26 -9.47 13.28
C TYR A 381 -16.35 -10.83 12.57
N MET A 382 -15.67 -11.89 13.02
CA MET A 382 -16.01 -13.24 12.56
C MET A 382 -17.31 -13.73 13.17
N MET A 383 -17.62 -13.24 14.35
CA MET A 383 -18.98 -13.15 14.84
C MET A 383 -19.84 -12.12 14.07
N GLY A 384 -19.35 -11.39 13.08
CA GLY A 384 -20.07 -10.31 12.37
C GLY A 384 -20.86 -9.35 13.28
N GLY A 385 -22.15 -9.12 12.98
CA GLY A 385 -23.05 -8.36 13.85
C GLY A 385 -23.40 -9.01 15.19
N LEU A 386 -22.97 -10.25 15.48
CA LEU A 386 -23.22 -11.00 16.72
C LEU A 386 -22.43 -10.46 17.93
N SER A 387 -21.50 -9.51 17.72
CA SER A 387 -20.67 -8.92 18.78
C SER A 387 -21.33 -7.76 19.53
N LYS A 388 -22.55 -7.33 19.15
CA LYS A 388 -23.15 -6.13 19.73
C LYS A 388 -23.96 -6.47 20.98
N SER A 389 -23.23 -6.42 22.10
CA SER A 389 -23.72 -6.29 23.47
C SER A 389 -24.47 -7.50 24.01
N SER A 390 -24.03 -7.97 25.17
CA SER A 390 -24.68 -8.95 26.05
C SER A 390 -26.21 -8.71 26.16
N SER A 391 -26.93 -9.20 25.18
CA SER A 391 -28.34 -8.97 24.90
C SER A 391 -28.92 -10.25 24.30
N GLU A 392 -30.25 -10.39 24.31
CA GLU A 392 -30.93 -11.55 23.74
C GLU A 392 -30.67 -11.71 22.23
N ALA A 393 -30.26 -10.64 21.53
CA ALA A 393 -29.89 -10.67 20.12
C ALA A 393 -28.62 -11.49 19.85
N ASP A 394 -27.59 -11.39 20.70
CA ASP A 394 -26.33 -12.14 20.54
C ASP A 394 -26.57 -13.66 20.67
N ILE A 395 -27.42 -14.09 21.61
CA ILE A 395 -27.80 -15.50 21.82
C ILE A 395 -28.60 -16.02 20.62
N THR A 396 -29.55 -15.25 20.12
CA THR A 396 -30.36 -15.63 18.95
C THR A 396 -29.46 -15.90 17.74
N ALA A 397 -28.48 -15.03 17.57
CA ALA A 397 -27.73 -14.96 16.35
C ALA A 397 -26.56 -15.98 16.35
N ILE A 398 -25.90 -16.24 17.49
CA ILE A 398 -24.99 -17.39 17.64
C ILE A 398 -25.74 -18.72 17.52
N THR A 399 -26.97 -18.80 18.02
CA THR A 399 -27.82 -19.99 17.87
C THR A 399 -28.09 -20.26 16.40
N ALA A 400 -28.47 -19.24 15.63
CA ALA A 400 -28.68 -19.36 14.19
C ALA A 400 -27.40 -19.83 13.46
N TYR A 401 -26.24 -19.26 13.81
CA TYR A 401 -24.95 -19.63 13.22
C TYR A 401 -24.55 -21.09 13.52
N VAL A 402 -24.72 -21.55 14.76
CA VAL A 402 -24.44 -22.96 15.13
C VAL A 402 -25.40 -23.90 14.41
N ILE A 403 -26.69 -23.54 14.28
CA ILE A 403 -27.66 -24.33 13.50
C ILE A 403 -27.22 -24.46 12.05
N ILE A 404 -26.84 -23.35 11.39
CA ILE A 404 -26.32 -23.37 10.01
C ILE A 404 -25.12 -24.31 9.90
N SER A 405 -24.15 -24.16 10.81
CA SER A 405 -22.93 -24.96 10.81
C SER A 405 -23.21 -26.46 10.98
N LEU A 406 -24.14 -26.84 11.86
CA LEU A 406 -24.54 -28.23 12.07
C LEU A 406 -25.31 -28.80 10.87
N LEU A 407 -26.19 -28.01 10.26
CA LEU A 407 -26.95 -28.42 9.08
C LEU A 407 -26.04 -28.63 7.87
N GLU A 408 -25.11 -27.71 7.62
CA GLU A 408 -24.11 -27.86 6.56
C GLU A 408 -23.10 -28.97 6.84
N ALA A 409 -22.90 -29.31 8.12
CA ALA A 409 -22.15 -30.50 8.52
C ALA A 409 -22.94 -31.82 8.39
N ASN A 410 -24.12 -31.79 7.76
CA ASN A 410 -25.01 -32.93 7.55
C ASN A 410 -25.48 -33.61 8.85
N VAL A 411 -25.57 -32.86 9.96
CA VAL A 411 -26.22 -33.37 11.18
C VAL A 411 -27.72 -33.51 10.91
N SER A 412 -28.29 -34.68 11.24
CA SER A 412 -29.70 -34.97 10.97
C SER A 412 -30.64 -33.93 11.58
N LYS A 413 -31.63 -33.48 10.78
CA LYS A 413 -32.69 -32.55 11.21
C LYS A 413 -33.55 -33.11 12.36
N ASP A 414 -33.59 -34.44 12.52
CA ASP A 414 -34.31 -35.13 13.59
C ASP A 414 -33.54 -35.15 14.92
N ASN A 415 -32.32 -34.61 14.96
CA ASN A 415 -31.54 -34.53 16.19
C ASN A 415 -32.25 -33.63 17.22
N SER A 416 -32.49 -34.14 18.43
CA SER A 416 -33.23 -33.44 19.47
C SER A 416 -32.63 -32.08 19.83
N ALA A 417 -31.31 -31.95 19.83
CA ALA A 417 -30.63 -30.69 20.11
C ALA A 417 -30.93 -29.65 19.02
N LEU A 418 -30.91 -30.04 17.73
CA LEU A 418 -31.27 -29.15 16.63
C LEU A 418 -32.73 -28.73 16.66
N THR A 419 -33.65 -29.67 16.94
CA THR A 419 -35.08 -29.34 17.05
C THR A 419 -35.34 -28.36 18.21
N MET A 420 -34.69 -28.56 19.37
CA MET A 420 -34.78 -27.63 20.50
C MET A 420 -34.19 -26.25 20.16
N ALA A 421 -33.06 -26.21 19.43
CA ALA A 421 -32.44 -24.97 18.99
C ALA A 421 -33.31 -24.19 18.01
N MET A 422 -33.93 -24.87 17.03
CA MET A 422 -34.90 -24.26 16.12
C MET A 422 -36.12 -23.71 16.87
N ASN A 423 -36.63 -24.43 17.86
CA ASN A 423 -37.72 -23.92 18.70
C ASN A 423 -37.31 -22.67 19.46
N CYS A 424 -36.10 -22.64 20.03
CA CYS A 424 -35.58 -21.45 20.70
C CYS A 424 -35.45 -20.26 19.72
N LEU A 425 -34.88 -20.52 18.54
CA LEU A 425 -34.70 -19.52 17.49
C LEU A 425 -36.03 -18.93 17.02
N ASN A 426 -37.06 -19.78 16.85
CA ASN A 426 -38.39 -19.36 16.41
C ASN A 426 -39.17 -18.58 17.47
N LEU A 427 -38.86 -18.77 18.75
CA LEU A 427 -39.42 -17.99 19.86
C LEU A 427 -38.74 -16.62 20.01
N GLN A 428 -37.43 -16.53 19.73
CA GLN A 428 -36.64 -15.30 19.89
C GLN A 428 -36.44 -14.49 18.59
N GLY A 429 -36.78 -15.04 17.43
CA GLY A 429 -36.40 -14.52 16.10
C GLY A 429 -36.99 -13.18 15.67
N ASN A 430 -37.81 -12.51 16.49
CA ASN A 430 -38.35 -11.18 16.17
C ASN A 430 -37.45 -10.05 16.70
N THR A 431 -36.21 -9.97 16.20
CA THR A 431 -35.25 -8.88 16.50
C THR A 431 -35.36 -7.73 15.50
N ASP A 432 -35.07 -6.49 15.89
CA ASP A 432 -34.97 -5.35 14.98
C ASP A 432 -33.60 -5.24 14.27
N ASP A 433 -32.60 -6.01 14.72
CA ASP A 433 -31.27 -6.05 14.11
C ASP A 433 -31.30 -6.78 12.76
N ILE A 434 -30.98 -6.05 11.68
CA ILE A 434 -31.05 -6.54 10.30
C ILE A 434 -30.04 -7.67 10.06
N TYR A 435 -28.86 -7.58 10.69
CA TYR A 435 -27.84 -8.61 10.56
C TYR A 435 -28.33 -9.95 11.14
N THR A 436 -28.82 -9.92 12.38
CA THR A 436 -29.40 -11.11 13.00
C THR A 436 -30.58 -11.65 12.19
N LYS A 437 -31.46 -10.78 11.67
CA LYS A 437 -32.57 -11.21 10.78
C LYS A 437 -32.07 -11.98 9.55
N ALA A 438 -30.97 -11.56 8.93
CA ALA A 438 -30.43 -12.22 7.74
C ALA A 438 -29.95 -13.66 8.05
N ILE A 439 -29.20 -13.84 9.14
CA ILE A 439 -28.72 -15.17 9.56
C ILE A 439 -29.89 -16.05 10.01
N VAL A 440 -30.84 -15.50 10.77
CA VAL A 440 -32.03 -16.25 11.21
C VAL A 440 -32.89 -16.70 10.02
N ALA A 441 -33.05 -15.86 9.01
CA ALA A 441 -33.74 -16.22 7.78
C ALA A 441 -33.02 -17.36 7.05
N TYR A 442 -31.69 -17.27 6.94
CA TYR A 442 -30.89 -18.34 6.33
C TYR A 442 -31.01 -19.66 7.09
N ALA A 443 -30.87 -19.64 8.42
CA ALA A 443 -31.01 -20.84 9.26
C ALA A 443 -32.40 -21.50 9.13
N ASN A 444 -33.47 -20.69 9.10
CA ASN A 444 -34.84 -21.18 8.92
C ASN A 444 -35.04 -21.84 7.55
N VAL A 445 -34.63 -21.15 6.48
CA VAL A 445 -34.79 -21.64 5.12
C VAL A 445 -33.94 -22.91 4.89
N LEU A 446 -32.74 -22.97 5.45
CA LEU A 446 -31.87 -24.15 5.37
C LEU A 446 -32.45 -25.35 6.12
N PHE A 447 -33.10 -25.12 7.27
CA PHE A 447 -33.79 -26.17 8.03
C PHE A 447 -35.04 -26.66 7.27
N ASP A 448 -35.93 -25.74 6.89
CA ASP A 448 -37.15 -26.04 6.12
C ASP A 448 -37.65 -24.78 5.39
N ALA A 449 -37.38 -24.71 4.09
CA ALA A 449 -37.75 -23.59 3.22
C ALA A 449 -39.27 -23.35 3.14
N ASP A 450 -40.08 -24.42 3.27
CA ASP A 450 -41.53 -24.36 3.07
C ASP A 450 -42.30 -24.07 4.38
N SER A 451 -41.60 -23.97 5.51
CA SER A 451 -42.19 -23.70 6.82
C SER A 451 -42.79 -22.29 6.95
N ASP A 452 -43.82 -22.16 7.80
CA ASP A 452 -44.42 -20.87 8.19
C ASP A 452 -43.37 -19.88 8.74
N HIS A 453 -42.36 -20.39 9.46
CA HIS A 453 -41.29 -19.58 10.02
C HIS A 453 -40.35 -19.03 8.95
N SER A 454 -39.99 -19.84 7.94
CA SER A 454 -39.21 -19.40 6.77
C SER A 454 -39.94 -18.32 5.98
N GLN A 455 -41.24 -18.49 5.72
CA GLN A 455 -42.04 -17.47 5.02
C GLN A 455 -42.09 -16.14 5.79
N ARG A 456 -42.29 -16.19 7.12
CA ARG A 456 -42.35 -14.97 7.97
C ARG A 456 -41.00 -14.27 8.04
N THR A 457 -39.92 -15.02 8.25
CA THR A 457 -38.56 -14.45 8.37
C THR A 457 -38.07 -13.87 7.05
N MET A 458 -38.29 -14.56 5.92
CA MET A 458 -37.98 -14.04 4.58
C MET A 458 -38.79 -12.80 4.24
N LYS A 459 -40.07 -12.76 4.59
CA LYS A 459 -40.89 -11.55 4.42
C LYS A 459 -40.34 -10.38 5.23
N ALA A 460 -40.04 -10.60 6.52
CA ALA A 460 -39.50 -9.57 7.39
C ALA A 460 -38.11 -9.08 6.94
N LEU A 461 -37.28 -9.96 6.38
CA LEU A 461 -35.99 -9.60 5.79
C LEU A 461 -36.17 -8.76 4.53
N ASN A 462 -37.05 -9.18 3.61
CA ASN A 462 -37.34 -8.45 2.38
C ASN A 462 -37.93 -7.05 2.62
N GLU A 463 -38.72 -6.86 3.68
CA GLU A 463 -39.23 -5.55 4.09
C GLU A 463 -38.12 -4.57 4.53
N LYS A 464 -36.94 -5.07 4.89
CA LYS A 464 -35.75 -4.27 5.26
C LYS A 464 -34.75 -4.12 4.12
N ALA A 465 -35.02 -4.69 2.95
CA ALA A 465 -34.11 -4.61 1.81
C ALA A 465 -34.01 -3.17 1.30
N ILE A 466 -32.78 -2.76 0.98
CA ILE A 466 -32.47 -1.49 0.33
C ILE A 466 -32.36 -1.77 -1.17
N VAL A 467 -33.27 -1.18 -1.94
CA VAL A 467 -33.32 -1.31 -3.40
C VAL A 467 -32.86 0.02 -4.01
N ASP A 468 -31.77 -0.01 -4.77
CA ASP A 468 -31.20 1.14 -5.48
C ASP A 468 -31.07 0.80 -6.97
N GLY A 469 -32.04 1.26 -7.76
CA GLY A 469 -32.16 0.88 -9.18
C GLY A 469 -32.34 -0.63 -9.35
N SER A 470 -31.39 -1.28 -10.03
CA SER A 470 -31.36 -2.73 -10.25
C SER A 470 -30.60 -3.51 -9.16
N LEU A 471 -30.12 -2.84 -8.11
CA LEU A 471 -29.35 -3.44 -7.03
C LEU A 471 -30.20 -3.64 -5.77
N LYS A 472 -29.97 -4.74 -5.06
CA LYS A 472 -30.65 -5.05 -3.79
C LYS A 472 -29.63 -5.47 -2.74
N HIS A 473 -29.71 -4.88 -1.54
CA HIS A 473 -28.81 -5.20 -0.43
C HIS A 473 -29.43 -4.91 0.93
N TRP A 474 -28.70 -5.22 2.01
CA TRP A 474 -29.09 -4.91 3.38
C TRP A 474 -27.99 -4.13 4.08
N GLY A 475 -28.39 -3.21 4.97
CA GLY A 475 -27.43 -2.42 5.73
C GLY A 475 -28.00 -1.86 7.02
N ARG A 476 -27.12 -1.61 8.00
CA ARG A 476 -27.50 -1.07 9.32
C ARG A 476 -28.04 0.37 9.18
N LYS A 477 -28.99 0.78 10.04
CA LYS A 477 -29.52 2.16 10.03
C LYS A 477 -28.38 3.16 10.23
N LYS A 478 -28.20 4.07 9.25
CA LYS A 478 -27.10 5.04 9.10
C LYS A 478 -26.68 5.74 10.39
N VAL A 479 -25.39 5.68 10.72
CA VAL A 479 -24.62 6.92 10.94
C VAL A 479 -24.38 7.48 9.53
N ASP A 480 -24.44 8.79 9.34
CA ASP A 480 -24.02 9.42 8.08
C ASP A 480 -22.55 9.06 7.78
N GLN A 481 -22.35 7.90 7.16
CA GLN A 481 -21.05 7.40 6.75
C GLN A 481 -20.58 8.28 5.61
N LYS A 482 -19.71 9.22 5.94
CA LYS A 482 -19.03 10.02 4.92
C LYS A 482 -18.09 9.09 4.16
N PRO A 483 -18.07 9.19 2.83
CA PRO A 483 -17.33 8.26 2.01
C PRO A 483 -15.81 8.42 2.23
N VAL A 484 -15.06 7.33 2.10
CA VAL A 484 -13.57 7.28 2.23
C VAL A 484 -12.88 8.16 1.16
N SER A 485 -13.63 8.54 0.13
CA SER A 485 -13.30 9.55 -0.87
C SER A 485 -14.61 10.21 -1.32
N TYR A 486 -14.61 11.51 -1.67
CA TYR A 486 -15.80 12.23 -2.16
C TYR A 486 -16.53 11.55 -3.35
N PHE A 487 -15.88 10.57 -4.01
CA PHE A 487 -16.35 9.95 -5.25
C PHE A 487 -16.66 8.45 -5.16
N HIS A 488 -16.05 7.69 -4.24
CA HIS A 488 -16.19 6.23 -4.20
C HIS A 488 -16.26 5.70 -2.76
N PHE A 489 -17.23 4.82 -2.51
CA PHE A 489 -17.57 4.25 -1.20
C PHE A 489 -17.16 2.77 -1.18
N ASN A 490 -16.33 2.37 -0.21
CA ASN A 490 -16.22 0.97 0.17
C ASN A 490 -17.30 0.70 1.23
N VAL A 491 -18.14 -0.30 1.01
CA VAL A 491 -19.15 -0.70 1.97
C VAL A 491 -18.47 -1.44 3.14
N PRO A 492 -18.82 -1.15 4.41
CA PRO A 492 -18.21 -1.85 5.53
C PRO A 492 -18.53 -3.36 5.49
N SER A 493 -17.62 -4.17 6.02
CA SER A 493 -17.68 -5.64 5.86
C SER A 493 -18.95 -6.31 6.40
N ALA A 494 -19.63 -5.74 7.41
CA ALA A 494 -20.83 -6.34 7.99
C ALA A 494 -22.03 -6.30 7.03
N GLU A 495 -22.11 -5.27 6.19
CA GLU A 495 -23.13 -5.09 5.16
C GLU A 495 -22.96 -6.11 4.03
N VAL A 496 -21.72 -6.43 3.65
CA VAL A 496 -21.42 -7.51 2.70
C VAL A 496 -21.82 -8.86 3.27
N GLU A 497 -21.44 -9.14 4.51
CA GLU A 497 -21.76 -10.41 5.18
C GLU A 497 -23.28 -10.63 5.32
N MET A 498 -24.03 -9.65 5.84
CA MET A 498 -25.50 -9.81 5.96
C MET A 498 -26.18 -9.96 4.60
N THR A 499 -25.67 -9.27 3.58
CA THR A 499 -26.20 -9.37 2.22
C THR A 499 -25.89 -10.74 1.62
N ALA A 500 -24.72 -11.33 1.91
CA ALA A 500 -24.37 -12.69 1.51
C ALA A 500 -25.28 -13.74 2.15
N TYR A 501 -25.57 -13.64 3.46
CA TYR A 501 -26.55 -14.54 4.10
C TYR A 501 -27.96 -14.37 3.53
N ALA A 502 -28.39 -13.13 3.28
CA ALA A 502 -29.66 -12.86 2.62
C ALA A 502 -29.72 -13.43 1.19
N MET A 503 -28.59 -13.42 0.48
CA MET A 503 -28.44 -14.02 -0.84
C MET A 503 -28.60 -15.54 -0.78
N LEU A 504 -27.87 -16.21 0.13
CA LEU A 504 -27.98 -17.66 0.37
C LEU A 504 -29.40 -18.08 0.77
N ALA A 505 -30.03 -17.33 1.68
CA ALA A 505 -31.43 -17.55 2.07
C ALA A 505 -32.39 -17.38 0.88
N SER A 506 -32.16 -16.37 0.04
CA SER A 506 -32.99 -16.12 -1.15
C SER A 506 -32.86 -17.23 -2.19
N MET A 507 -31.64 -17.73 -2.44
CA MET A 507 -31.41 -18.85 -3.36
C MET A 507 -32.19 -20.09 -2.93
N LEU A 508 -32.09 -20.48 -1.64
CA LEU A 508 -32.80 -21.65 -1.11
C LEU A 508 -34.32 -21.45 -1.04
N PHE A 509 -34.79 -20.23 -0.76
CA PHE A 509 -36.21 -19.94 -0.61
C PHE A 509 -36.96 -19.92 -1.94
N TYR A 510 -36.38 -19.29 -2.97
CA TYR A 510 -37.02 -19.14 -4.28
C TYR A 510 -36.76 -20.31 -5.22
N LYS A 511 -35.82 -21.22 -4.89
CA LYS A 511 -35.50 -22.42 -5.68
C LYS A 511 -35.23 -22.03 -7.16
N GLU A 512 -35.93 -22.64 -8.12
CA GLU A 512 -35.74 -22.43 -9.57
C GLU A 512 -36.16 -21.02 -10.04
N GLU A 513 -37.15 -20.37 -9.41
CA GLU A 513 -37.50 -18.96 -9.72
C GLU A 513 -36.50 -17.95 -9.09
N GLY A 514 -35.48 -18.47 -8.38
CA GLY A 514 -34.56 -17.69 -7.57
C GLY A 514 -33.55 -16.87 -8.34
N VAL A 515 -33.14 -17.30 -9.55
CA VAL A 515 -32.06 -16.59 -10.27
C VAL A 515 -32.41 -15.13 -10.54
N GLY A 516 -33.62 -14.85 -11.02
CA GLY A 516 -34.08 -13.48 -11.24
C GLY A 516 -34.20 -12.65 -9.96
N ALA A 517 -34.61 -13.27 -8.85
CA ALA A 517 -34.75 -12.60 -7.55
C ALA A 517 -33.41 -12.33 -6.84
N VAL A 518 -32.41 -13.19 -7.09
CA VAL A 518 -31.07 -13.16 -6.48
C VAL A 518 -30.10 -12.32 -7.31
N LEU A 519 -30.30 -12.22 -8.63
CA LEU A 519 -29.44 -11.45 -9.54
C LEU A 519 -29.17 -10.01 -9.04
N PRO A 520 -30.17 -9.20 -8.62
CA PRO A 520 -29.91 -7.87 -8.04
C PRO A 520 -28.98 -7.86 -6.83
N ILE A 521 -28.98 -8.93 -6.03
CA ILE A 521 -28.13 -9.11 -4.85
C ILE A 521 -26.72 -9.48 -5.29
N ALA A 522 -26.60 -10.43 -6.21
CA ALA A 522 -25.32 -10.85 -6.79
C ALA A 522 -24.59 -9.68 -7.46
N MET A 523 -25.32 -8.83 -8.20
CA MET A 523 -24.76 -7.62 -8.82
C MET A 523 -24.22 -6.63 -7.78
N TRP A 524 -24.97 -6.42 -6.69
CA TRP A 524 -24.52 -5.57 -5.62
C TRP A 524 -23.26 -6.13 -4.95
N MET A 525 -23.24 -7.44 -4.67
CA MET A 525 -22.09 -8.14 -4.11
C MET A 525 -20.86 -8.04 -5.01
N SER A 526 -21.03 -8.21 -6.32
CA SER A 526 -19.94 -8.08 -7.30
C SER A 526 -19.39 -6.65 -7.38
N LYS A 527 -20.22 -5.63 -7.14
CA LYS A 527 -19.82 -4.22 -7.09
C LYS A 527 -18.93 -3.90 -5.88
N GLN A 528 -19.10 -4.61 -4.77
CA GLN A 528 -18.30 -4.38 -3.55
C GLN A 528 -16.94 -5.09 -3.53
N ARG A 529 -16.59 -5.84 -4.59
CA ARG A 529 -15.32 -6.56 -4.66
C ARG A 529 -14.15 -5.61 -4.93
N ASN A 530 -13.03 -5.89 -4.28
CA ASN A 530 -11.75 -5.24 -4.56
C ASN A 530 -11.13 -5.77 -5.88
N ALA A 531 -10.03 -5.15 -6.31
CA ALA A 531 -9.30 -5.50 -7.53
C ALA A 531 -8.76 -6.95 -7.58
N PHE A 532 -8.69 -7.62 -6.42
CA PHE A 532 -8.18 -8.99 -6.27
C PHE A 532 -9.32 -10.03 -6.15
N GLY A 533 -10.58 -9.59 -6.22
CA GLY A 533 -11.74 -10.45 -6.09
C GLY A 533 -12.14 -10.79 -4.64
N GLY A 534 -11.45 -10.25 -3.63
CA GLY A 534 -11.90 -10.30 -2.23
C GLY A 534 -12.77 -9.09 -1.85
N TYR A 535 -13.13 -9.00 -0.57
CA TYR A 535 -13.81 -7.86 0.02
C TYR A 535 -12.88 -7.11 1.00
N ALA A 536 -13.43 -6.28 1.87
CA ALA A 536 -12.63 -5.43 2.76
C ALA A 536 -11.91 -6.25 3.86
N SER A 537 -12.51 -7.36 4.29
CA SER A 537 -12.02 -8.20 5.38
C SER A 537 -11.93 -9.68 4.99
N THR A 538 -11.73 -10.51 5.99
CA THR A 538 -11.58 -11.95 5.86
C THR A 538 -12.93 -12.69 5.81
N GLN A 539 -13.95 -12.32 6.58
CA GLN A 539 -15.22 -13.09 6.64
C GLN A 539 -16.24 -12.69 5.58
N ASP A 540 -16.40 -11.39 5.32
CA ASP A 540 -17.13 -10.92 4.13
C ASP A 540 -16.58 -11.58 2.86
N THR A 541 -15.27 -11.83 2.79
CA THR A 541 -14.66 -12.59 1.71
C THR A 541 -15.08 -14.06 1.72
N VAL A 542 -15.02 -14.76 2.85
CA VAL A 542 -15.43 -16.17 2.93
C VAL A 542 -16.91 -16.35 2.59
N VAL A 543 -17.81 -15.62 3.26
CA VAL A 543 -19.26 -15.76 3.07
C VAL A 543 -19.69 -15.17 1.72
N GLY A 544 -19.06 -14.08 1.28
CA GLY A 544 -19.31 -13.49 -0.03
C GLY A 544 -18.91 -14.41 -1.19
N LEU A 545 -17.74 -15.07 -1.10
CA LEU A 545 -17.33 -16.08 -2.06
C LEU A 545 -18.21 -17.32 -2.00
N HIS A 546 -18.65 -17.75 -0.81
CA HIS A 546 -19.64 -18.82 -0.67
C HIS A 546 -20.91 -18.48 -1.46
N ALA A 547 -21.53 -17.35 -1.16
CA ALA A 547 -22.78 -16.92 -1.81
C ALA A 547 -22.64 -16.76 -3.34
N LEU A 548 -21.55 -16.15 -3.81
CA LEU A 548 -21.31 -16.00 -5.24
C LEU A 548 -21.00 -17.35 -5.93
N SER A 549 -20.31 -18.28 -5.25
CA SER A 549 -20.05 -19.63 -5.79
C SER A 549 -21.32 -20.46 -5.94
N GLU A 550 -22.23 -20.40 -4.98
CA GLU A 550 -23.56 -21.06 -5.08
C GLU A 550 -24.38 -20.44 -6.22
N PHE A 551 -24.42 -19.11 -6.30
CA PHE A 551 -25.17 -18.43 -7.34
C PHE A 551 -24.61 -18.69 -8.74
N ALA A 552 -23.29 -18.69 -8.90
CA ALA A 552 -22.67 -18.98 -10.18
C ALA A 552 -22.89 -20.46 -10.59
N THR A 553 -22.98 -21.36 -9.61
CA THR A 553 -23.41 -22.76 -9.86
C THR A 553 -24.85 -22.83 -10.36
N MET A 554 -25.78 -22.05 -9.78
CA MET A 554 -27.16 -21.96 -10.28
C MET A 554 -27.23 -21.43 -11.72
N LEU A 555 -26.44 -20.39 -12.04
CA LEU A 555 -26.37 -19.85 -13.40
C LEU A 555 -25.85 -20.87 -14.44
N HIS A 556 -24.92 -21.75 -14.04
CA HIS A 556 -24.41 -22.77 -14.95
C HIS A 556 -25.47 -23.85 -15.26
N VAL A 557 -26.24 -24.26 -14.25
CA VAL A 557 -27.33 -25.24 -14.42
C VAL A 557 -28.43 -24.70 -15.33
N ASP A 558 -28.80 -23.42 -15.21
CA ASP A 558 -29.77 -22.77 -16.12
C ASP A 558 -29.23 -22.62 -17.56
N ASN A 559 -27.91 -22.49 -17.72
CA ASN A 559 -27.27 -22.30 -19.03
C ASN A 559 -27.15 -23.59 -19.86
N GLU A 560 -27.38 -24.77 -19.29
CA GLU A 560 -27.56 -26.01 -20.08
C GLU A 560 -28.77 -25.92 -21.04
N GLU A 561 -29.71 -24.99 -20.80
CA GLU A 561 -30.83 -24.69 -21.70
C GLU A 561 -30.60 -23.50 -22.68
N GLY A 562 -29.39 -22.92 -22.76
CA GLY A 562 -28.95 -22.22 -23.98
C GLY A 562 -28.57 -20.73 -23.91
N ASN A 563 -27.63 -20.34 -23.06
CA ASN A 563 -26.89 -19.08 -23.22
C ASN A 563 -25.37 -19.32 -23.04
N VAL A 564 -24.76 -19.97 -24.03
CA VAL A 564 -23.30 -20.00 -24.17
C VAL A 564 -22.85 -18.61 -24.62
N THR A 565 -21.89 -17.99 -23.93
CA THR A 565 -21.28 -16.69 -24.28
C THR A 565 -20.55 -16.77 -25.63
N GLU A 566 -21.28 -16.76 -26.75
CA GLU A 566 -20.71 -16.68 -28.08
C GLU A 566 -20.71 -15.21 -28.55
N GLY A 567 -19.53 -14.59 -28.53
CA GLY A 567 -19.27 -13.35 -29.27
C GLY A 567 -19.46 -12.03 -28.51
N LEU A 568 -19.45 -12.03 -27.17
CA LEU A 568 -19.48 -10.79 -26.38
C LEU A 568 -18.25 -9.93 -26.68
N THR A 569 -18.48 -8.71 -27.15
CA THR A 569 -17.44 -7.73 -27.43
C THR A 569 -17.69 -6.45 -26.63
N ILE A 570 -16.68 -6.02 -25.88
CA ILE A 570 -16.71 -4.80 -25.07
C ILE A 570 -15.75 -3.78 -25.67
N TYR A 571 -16.30 -2.65 -26.08
CA TYR A 571 -15.58 -1.49 -26.56
C TYR A 571 -15.40 -0.52 -25.39
N LEU A 572 -14.14 -0.26 -25.02
CA LEU A 572 -13.78 0.72 -23.99
C LEU A 572 -13.27 1.99 -24.69
N SER A 573 -13.95 3.11 -24.43
CA SER A 573 -13.60 4.42 -24.99
C SER A 573 -13.58 5.49 -23.90
N GLY A 574 -12.49 6.25 -23.80
CA GLY A 574 -12.33 7.36 -22.86
C GLY A 574 -11.18 8.27 -23.30
N ASP A 575 -10.71 9.14 -22.42
CA ASP A 575 -9.56 10.01 -22.70
C ASP A 575 -8.30 9.16 -22.91
N ASP A 576 -7.66 9.29 -24.07
CA ASP A 576 -6.51 8.47 -24.53
C ASP A 576 -6.70 6.95 -24.40
N LEU A 577 -7.95 6.49 -24.41
CA LEU A 577 -8.29 5.07 -24.28
C LEU A 577 -9.22 4.65 -25.42
N GLN A 578 -8.73 3.74 -26.25
CA GLN A 578 -9.55 3.02 -27.23
C GLN A 578 -9.10 1.56 -27.26
N SER A 579 -9.91 0.67 -26.68
CA SER A 579 -9.60 -0.75 -26.59
C SER A 579 -10.82 -1.60 -26.87
N VAL A 580 -10.60 -2.80 -27.40
CA VAL A 580 -11.65 -3.78 -27.69
C VAL A 580 -11.28 -5.08 -27.02
N VAL A 581 -12.18 -5.56 -26.17
CA VAL A 581 -12.04 -6.83 -25.44
C VAL A 581 -13.08 -7.80 -25.98
N LYS A 582 -12.64 -9.00 -26.38
CA LYS A 582 -13.52 -10.06 -26.88
C LYS A 582 -13.57 -11.20 -25.88
N ILE A 583 -14.77 -11.66 -25.58
CA ILE A 583 -15.03 -12.76 -24.65
C ILE A 583 -15.72 -13.88 -25.43
N ASN A 584 -15.19 -15.08 -25.28
CA ASN A 584 -15.71 -16.33 -25.82
C ASN A 584 -15.60 -17.43 -24.75
N THR A 585 -16.02 -18.64 -25.09
CA THR A 585 -15.97 -19.81 -24.20
C THR A 585 -14.56 -20.13 -23.70
N ASP A 586 -13.54 -19.94 -24.55
CA ASP A 586 -12.16 -20.32 -24.24
C ASP A 586 -11.48 -19.34 -23.28
N ASN A 587 -11.85 -18.07 -23.34
CA ASN A 587 -11.26 -17.00 -22.54
C ASN A 587 -12.23 -16.42 -21.49
N ASN A 588 -13.36 -17.10 -21.23
CA ASN A 588 -14.42 -16.64 -20.32
C ASN A 588 -13.90 -16.32 -18.91
N LEU A 589 -12.94 -17.13 -18.41
CA LEU A 589 -12.29 -16.95 -17.11
C LEU A 589 -10.98 -16.14 -17.16
N LEU A 590 -10.54 -15.69 -18.33
CA LEU A 590 -9.30 -14.95 -18.48
C LEU A 590 -9.54 -13.47 -18.20
N LEU A 591 -8.93 -12.93 -17.15
CA LEU A 591 -9.01 -11.50 -16.85
C LEU A 591 -8.16 -10.70 -17.83
N GLN A 592 -8.82 -9.90 -18.65
CA GLN A 592 -8.19 -9.03 -19.62
C GLN A 592 -8.05 -7.62 -19.03
N LYS A 593 -6.82 -7.12 -18.93
CA LYS A 593 -6.50 -5.82 -18.32
C LYS A 593 -6.10 -4.79 -19.38
N VAL A 594 -6.63 -3.58 -19.25
CA VAL A 594 -6.32 -2.43 -20.11
C VAL A 594 -5.90 -1.27 -19.21
N LYS A 595 -4.65 -0.78 -19.36
CA LYS A 595 -4.13 0.32 -18.53
C LYS A 595 -4.85 1.64 -18.87
N LEU A 596 -5.10 2.45 -17.84
CA LEU A 596 -5.55 3.83 -17.97
C LEU A 596 -4.32 4.74 -18.00
N THR A 597 -4.12 5.45 -19.11
CA THR A 597 -2.98 6.37 -19.34
C THR A 597 -3.21 7.76 -18.76
N GLN A 598 -4.46 8.19 -18.64
CA GLN A 598 -4.85 9.48 -18.05
C GLN A 598 -5.91 9.29 -16.95
N LEU A 599 -5.76 10.04 -15.86
CA LEU A 599 -6.69 10.14 -14.74
C LEU A 599 -6.79 11.61 -14.28
N PRO A 600 -7.97 12.13 -13.91
CA PRO A 600 -9.28 11.48 -13.95
C PRO A 600 -9.75 11.17 -15.39
N ASN A 601 -10.71 10.26 -15.55
CA ASN A 601 -11.21 9.83 -16.86
C ASN A 601 -12.70 9.45 -16.78
N ILE A 602 -13.42 9.53 -17.88
CA ILE A 602 -14.76 8.95 -18.02
C ILE A 602 -14.69 7.89 -19.10
N VAL A 603 -14.72 6.62 -18.69
CA VAL A 603 -14.60 5.48 -19.60
C VAL A 603 -15.98 4.95 -19.93
N ARG A 604 -16.38 5.02 -21.19
CA ARG A 604 -17.58 4.39 -21.71
C ARG A 604 -17.30 2.95 -22.13
N ALA A 605 -18.04 2.01 -21.56
CA ALA A 605 -18.05 0.62 -21.95
C ALA A 605 -19.32 0.32 -22.76
N LYS A 606 -19.14 0.04 -24.06
CA LYS A 606 -20.21 -0.42 -24.96
C LYS A 606 -20.07 -1.92 -25.15
N ALA A 607 -21.10 -2.69 -24.82
CA ALA A 607 -21.12 -4.14 -24.98
C ALA A 607 -22.13 -4.56 -26.06
N THR A 608 -21.74 -5.53 -26.88
CA THR A 608 -22.57 -6.12 -27.94
C THR A 608 -22.34 -7.63 -28.03
N GLY A 609 -23.37 -8.40 -28.35
CA GLY A 609 -23.33 -9.86 -28.47
C GLY A 609 -24.17 -10.57 -27.42
N SER A 610 -23.97 -11.89 -27.28
CA SER A 610 -24.65 -12.73 -26.30
C SER A 610 -23.75 -13.04 -25.10
N GLY A 611 -24.37 -13.19 -23.92
CA GLY A 611 -23.69 -13.48 -22.66
C GLY A 611 -23.38 -12.25 -21.81
N CYS A 612 -22.63 -12.46 -20.73
CA CYS A 612 -22.40 -11.45 -19.70
C CYS A 612 -20.92 -11.26 -19.40
N ALA A 613 -20.55 -10.11 -18.85
CA ALA A 613 -19.20 -9.84 -18.37
C ALA A 613 -19.18 -8.85 -17.22
N LEU A 614 -18.24 -9.07 -16.30
CA LEU A 614 -17.85 -8.11 -15.29
C LEU A 614 -16.79 -7.16 -15.85
N VAL A 615 -17.11 -5.87 -15.88
CA VAL A 615 -16.19 -4.78 -16.22
C VAL A 615 -15.90 -3.98 -14.95
N GLN A 616 -14.63 -3.85 -14.60
CA GLN A 616 -14.18 -3.20 -13.37
C GLN A 616 -13.09 -2.17 -13.66
N ALA A 617 -13.26 -0.95 -13.17
CA ALA A 617 -12.20 0.06 -13.11
C ALA A 617 -11.50 -0.03 -11.76
N ASN A 618 -10.18 -0.25 -11.75
CA ASN A 618 -9.35 -0.31 -10.56
C ASN A 618 -8.40 0.88 -10.55
N VAL A 619 -8.46 1.71 -9.50
CA VAL A 619 -7.64 2.92 -9.39
C VAL A 619 -6.89 2.94 -8.07
N ARG A 620 -5.64 3.38 -8.15
CA ARG A 620 -4.72 3.49 -7.02
C ARG A 620 -4.07 4.86 -7.04
N TYR A 621 -3.98 5.52 -5.89
CA TYR A 621 -3.32 6.81 -5.70
C TYR A 621 -2.75 6.91 -4.29
N ASN A 622 -1.90 7.90 -4.01
CA ASN A 622 -1.39 8.12 -2.66
C ASN A 622 -1.92 9.42 -2.06
N LYS A 623 -2.17 9.43 -0.75
CA LYS A 623 -2.45 10.65 0.05
C LYS A 623 -1.42 10.79 1.16
N LEU A 624 -1.10 12.02 1.56
CA LEU A 624 -0.23 12.23 2.73
C LEU A 624 -0.97 11.85 4.02
N PRO A 625 -0.28 11.33 5.05
CA PRO A 625 -0.94 10.90 6.30
C PRO A 625 -1.79 11.97 7.00
N ASN A 626 -1.49 13.26 6.80
CA ASN A 626 -2.24 14.37 7.39
C ASN A 626 -3.52 14.71 6.61
N ASP A 627 -3.59 14.29 5.34
CA ASP A 627 -4.68 14.55 4.41
C ASP A 627 -5.59 13.30 4.28
N LEU A 628 -5.33 12.25 5.06
CA LEU A 628 -6.25 11.15 5.23
C LEU A 628 -7.50 11.65 5.96
N ASP A 629 -8.68 11.40 5.39
CA ASP A 629 -9.99 11.83 5.86
C ASP A 629 -10.42 11.12 7.16
N ASN A 630 -9.68 11.32 8.25
CA ASN A 630 -9.99 10.76 9.57
C ASN A 630 -10.86 11.73 10.36
N VAL A 631 -12.17 11.72 10.06
CA VAL A 631 -13.16 12.65 10.65
C VAL A 631 -13.20 12.54 12.18
N GLU A 632 -12.93 11.35 12.76
CA GLU A 632 -12.65 11.13 14.18
C GLU A 632 -11.71 9.91 14.37
N PRO A 633 -10.43 10.07 14.76
CA PRO A 633 -9.52 8.94 14.89
C PRO A 633 -9.92 8.06 16.09
N MET A 634 -10.30 6.81 15.82
CA MET A 634 -10.64 5.83 16.85
C MET A 634 -9.42 5.34 17.65
N PHE A 635 -8.21 5.53 17.10
CA PHE A 635 -6.96 5.27 17.80
C PHE A 635 -6.17 6.55 18.01
N ILE A 636 -5.64 6.72 19.23
CA ILE A 636 -4.62 7.72 19.53
C ILE A 636 -3.26 7.04 19.34
N LEU A 637 -2.60 7.38 18.23
CA LEU A 637 -1.26 6.89 17.90
C LEU A 637 -0.23 8.00 18.10
N THR A 638 0.79 7.73 18.89
CA THR A 638 1.97 8.59 19.07
C THR A 638 3.23 7.82 18.74
N VAL A 639 4.05 8.38 17.87
CA VAL A 639 5.35 7.81 17.48
C VAL A 639 6.43 8.81 17.82
N LYS A 640 7.45 8.37 18.56
CA LYS A 640 8.64 9.16 18.87
C LYS A 640 9.87 8.37 18.45
N THR A 641 10.90 9.09 18.05
CA THR A 641 12.18 8.51 17.64
C THR A 641 13.29 9.09 18.51
N SER A 642 14.12 8.24 19.08
CA SER A 642 15.26 8.63 19.90
C SER A 642 16.57 8.06 19.34
N ARG A 643 17.67 8.72 19.66
CA ARG A 643 19.02 8.28 19.27
C ARG A 643 19.53 7.32 20.34
N SER A 644 20.19 6.23 19.94
CA SER A 644 20.96 5.43 20.89
C SER A 644 22.19 6.20 21.38
N ASP A 645 22.41 6.21 22.69
CA ASP A 645 23.55 6.91 23.31
C ASP A 645 24.91 6.30 22.90
N TYR A 646 24.93 5.03 22.50
CA TYR A 646 26.16 4.28 22.22
C TYR A 646 26.52 4.18 20.74
N ASP A 647 25.52 4.19 19.85
CA ASP A 647 25.72 4.04 18.41
C ASP A 647 24.81 5.00 17.65
N CYS A 648 25.42 5.92 16.89
CA CYS A 648 24.70 6.89 16.06
C CYS A 648 23.85 6.23 14.95
N SER A 649 24.24 5.02 14.55
CA SER A 649 23.62 4.25 13.47
C SER A 649 22.41 3.47 13.97
N VAL A 650 22.17 3.49 15.29
CA VAL A 650 21.04 2.86 15.95
C VAL A 650 20.08 3.94 16.45
N ARG A 651 18.80 3.76 16.16
CA ARG A 651 17.69 4.60 16.65
C ARG A 651 16.67 3.71 17.34
N SER A 652 15.99 4.25 18.32
CA SER A 652 14.87 3.57 18.98
C SER A 652 13.57 4.24 18.55
N ILE A 653 12.58 3.42 18.20
CA ILE A 653 11.25 3.87 17.82
C ILE A 653 10.31 3.55 18.98
N ASP A 654 9.80 4.59 19.62
CA ASP A 654 8.83 4.51 20.72
C ASP A 654 7.42 4.69 20.17
N ILE A 655 6.60 3.64 20.25
CA ILE A 655 5.22 3.64 19.75
C ILE A 655 4.30 3.54 20.96
N CYS A 656 3.38 4.49 21.06
CA CYS A 656 2.30 4.47 22.05
C CYS A 656 0.95 4.51 21.35
N VAL A 657 0.07 3.60 21.73
CA VAL A 657 -1.28 3.46 21.18
C VAL A 657 -2.33 3.34 22.28
N SER A 658 -3.51 3.90 22.06
CA SER A 658 -4.70 3.66 22.87
C SER A 658 -5.97 3.79 22.02
N TYR A 659 -7.04 3.10 22.42
CA TYR A 659 -8.35 3.23 21.79
C TYR A 659 -9.17 4.38 22.43
N THR A 660 -9.92 5.14 21.64
CA THR A 660 -10.60 6.37 22.14
C THR A 660 -11.92 6.13 22.87
N LYS A 661 -12.56 4.97 22.68
CA LYS A 661 -13.86 4.66 23.30
C LYS A 661 -13.69 4.49 24.81
N LYS A 662 -14.40 5.31 25.60
CA LYS A 662 -14.27 5.35 27.07
C LYS A 662 -14.73 4.05 27.74
N ASP A 663 -15.80 3.45 27.21
CA ASP A 663 -16.36 2.17 27.66
C ASP A 663 -16.38 1.21 26.45
N GLY A 664 -15.28 0.47 26.27
CA GLY A 664 -15.15 -0.54 25.22
C GLY A 664 -13.70 -0.86 24.90
N ASN A 665 -13.46 -2.12 24.57
CA ASN A 665 -12.24 -2.53 23.88
C ASN A 665 -12.46 -2.38 22.37
N THR A 666 -11.40 -2.50 21.58
CA THR A 666 -11.55 -2.69 20.14
C THR A 666 -12.34 -3.97 19.91
N ASP A 667 -13.18 -3.92 18.89
CA ASP A 667 -13.92 -5.07 18.41
C ASP A 667 -12.91 -5.96 17.66
N GLY A 668 -12.23 -6.82 18.44
CA GLY A 668 -11.29 -7.82 17.96
C GLY A 668 -9.86 -7.34 17.70
N MET A 669 -9.13 -8.14 16.92
CA MET A 669 -7.67 -8.01 16.71
C MET A 669 -7.28 -6.68 16.05
N SER A 670 -6.30 -6.01 16.64
CA SER A 670 -5.69 -4.77 16.13
C SER A 670 -4.25 -4.99 15.70
N LEU A 671 -3.87 -4.43 14.56
CA LEU A 671 -2.51 -4.48 14.05
C LEU A 671 -1.86 -3.11 14.11
N ILE A 672 -0.57 -3.09 14.43
CA ILE A 672 0.29 -1.93 14.22
C ILE A 672 1.34 -2.32 13.19
N THR A 673 1.28 -1.70 12.01
CA THR A 673 2.28 -1.88 10.95
C THR A 673 3.23 -0.70 10.93
N VAL A 674 4.53 -0.97 10.95
CA VAL A 674 5.61 0.02 10.90
C VAL A 674 6.37 -0.18 9.59
N SER A 675 6.23 0.76 8.67
CA SER A 675 7.04 0.81 7.46
C SER A 675 8.42 1.36 7.79
N MET A 676 9.48 0.80 7.21
CA MET A 676 10.85 1.28 7.46
C MET A 676 11.18 2.51 6.62
N VAL A 677 12.02 3.39 7.17
CA VAL A 677 12.64 4.48 6.40
C VAL A 677 13.69 3.88 5.47
N THR A 678 13.79 4.35 4.22
CA THR A 678 14.76 3.83 3.25
C THR A 678 16.18 3.78 3.84
N GLY A 679 16.82 2.62 3.76
CA GLY A 679 18.17 2.40 4.30
C GLY A 679 18.23 2.05 5.79
N TRP A 680 17.09 1.83 6.46
CA TRP A 680 17.01 1.37 7.84
C TRP A 680 16.38 -0.01 7.93
N SER A 681 16.83 -0.80 8.91
CA SER A 681 16.34 -2.17 9.14
C SER A 681 16.13 -2.44 10.63
N PRO A 682 15.17 -3.28 11.02
CA PRO A 682 14.93 -3.58 12.43
C PRO A 682 16.03 -4.43 13.05
N VAL A 683 16.42 -4.10 14.29
CA VAL A 683 17.37 -4.89 15.05
C VAL A 683 16.67 -6.10 15.65
N THR A 684 16.92 -7.30 15.11
CA THR A 684 16.23 -8.53 15.54
C THR A 684 16.39 -8.81 17.04
N GLN A 685 17.52 -8.42 17.64
CA GLN A 685 17.76 -8.63 19.07
C GLN A 685 16.84 -7.77 19.96
N SER A 686 16.52 -6.53 19.59
CA SER A 686 15.59 -5.69 20.37
C SER A 686 14.17 -6.24 20.28
N LEU A 687 13.76 -6.73 19.10
CA LEU A 687 12.46 -7.38 18.93
C LEU A 687 12.35 -8.68 19.75
N LYS A 688 13.43 -9.47 19.83
CA LYS A 688 13.48 -10.65 20.71
C LYS A 688 13.34 -10.29 22.19
N LYS A 689 13.97 -9.19 22.63
CA LYS A 689 13.80 -8.67 24.00
C LYS A 689 12.37 -8.22 24.27
N LEU A 690 11.71 -7.59 23.31
CA LEU A 690 10.32 -7.14 23.45
C LEU A 690 9.35 -8.29 23.77
N ARG A 691 9.67 -9.54 23.38
CA ARG A 691 8.87 -10.74 23.70
C ARG A 691 8.63 -10.93 25.20
N SER A 692 9.54 -10.51 26.09
CA SER A 692 9.31 -10.63 27.53
C SER A 692 8.20 -9.71 28.05
N SER A 693 7.87 -8.64 27.31
CA SER A 693 6.86 -7.65 27.67
C SER A 693 5.51 -7.90 26.98
N PHE A 694 5.38 -8.95 26.19
CA PHE A 694 4.19 -9.27 25.41
C PHE A 694 2.95 -9.42 26.28
N SER A 695 3.06 -10.16 27.39
CA SER A 695 1.96 -10.35 28.34
C SER A 695 1.48 -9.03 28.95
N LEU A 696 2.40 -8.12 29.27
CA LEU A 696 2.07 -6.80 29.83
C LEU A 696 1.42 -5.87 28.81
N LEU A 697 1.85 -5.95 27.54
CA LEU A 697 1.33 -5.13 26.44
C LEU A 697 0.09 -5.73 25.78
N SER A 698 -0.32 -6.94 26.19
CA SER A 698 -1.32 -7.75 25.49
C SER A 698 -1.01 -7.87 23.98
N MET A 699 0.28 -8.03 23.66
CA MET A 699 0.80 -8.27 22.32
C MET A 699 1.06 -9.77 22.16
N LYS A 700 0.71 -10.36 21.02
CA LYS A 700 0.85 -11.80 20.79
C LYS A 700 2.08 -12.19 19.99
N LYS A 701 2.27 -11.51 18.86
CA LYS A 701 3.36 -11.79 17.93
C LYS A 701 3.77 -10.53 17.18
N TYR A 702 4.95 -10.60 16.57
CA TYR A 702 5.38 -9.70 15.52
C TYR A 702 5.82 -10.52 14.31
N GLU A 703 5.65 -9.96 13.11
CA GLU A 703 6.14 -10.50 11.84
C GLU A 703 6.91 -9.41 11.10
N ILE A 704 7.96 -9.80 10.39
CA ILE A 704 8.76 -8.90 9.54
C ILE A 704 8.50 -9.33 8.10
N SER A 705 8.13 -8.38 7.26
CA SER A 705 7.94 -8.58 5.83
C SER A 705 9.28 -8.82 5.14
N ASP A 706 9.38 -9.91 4.37
CA ASP A 706 10.57 -10.25 3.59
C ASP A 706 10.75 -9.33 2.36
N GLU A 707 9.68 -8.66 1.90
CA GLU A 707 9.71 -7.79 0.72
C GLU A 707 10.26 -6.38 1.03
N ASP A 708 9.67 -5.70 2.01
CA ASP A 708 9.93 -4.28 2.29
C ASP A 708 10.50 -4.03 3.69
N GLY A 709 10.71 -5.07 4.49
CA GLY A 709 11.25 -4.98 5.84
C GLY A 709 10.31 -4.33 6.85
N SER A 710 9.04 -4.11 6.50
CA SER A 710 8.02 -3.61 7.42
C SER A 710 7.75 -4.59 8.56
N ILE A 711 7.29 -4.08 9.71
CA ILE A 711 7.00 -4.90 10.89
C ILE A 711 5.53 -4.78 11.25
N SER A 712 4.86 -5.92 11.42
CA SER A 712 3.47 -5.98 11.89
C SER A 712 3.41 -6.56 13.31
N PHE A 713 2.89 -5.78 14.26
CA PHE A 713 2.63 -6.19 15.64
C PHE A 713 1.16 -6.52 15.83
N TYR A 714 0.88 -7.65 16.47
CA TYR A 714 -0.48 -8.19 16.62
C TYR A 714 -0.96 -8.08 18.08
N PHE A 715 -2.15 -7.51 18.25
CA PHE A 715 -2.83 -7.33 19.55
C PHE A 715 -4.23 -7.93 19.51
N ASP A 716 -4.61 -8.69 20.54
CA ASP A 716 -5.95 -9.30 20.66
C ASP A 716 -7.07 -8.27 20.65
N GLU A 717 -6.89 -7.25 21.47
CA GLU A 717 -7.82 -6.14 21.67
C GLU A 717 -7.02 -4.96 22.20
N MET A 718 -7.41 -3.74 21.85
CA MET A 718 -6.89 -2.52 22.45
C MET A 718 -7.98 -1.85 23.26
N ASP A 719 -7.63 -1.44 24.47
CA ASP A 719 -8.50 -0.70 25.36
C ASP A 719 -8.09 0.78 25.39
N ASN A 720 -8.77 1.55 26.24
CA ASN A 720 -8.43 2.94 26.49
C ASN A 720 -7.08 3.12 27.20
N ARG A 721 -6.44 2.04 27.67
CA ARG A 721 -5.13 2.09 28.31
C ARG A 721 -4.06 2.34 27.28
N GLN A 722 -3.19 3.30 27.56
CA GLN A 722 -2.06 3.59 26.70
C GLN A 722 -1.00 2.49 26.82
N ARG A 723 -0.75 1.80 25.71
CA ARG A 723 0.28 0.76 25.59
C ARG A 723 1.44 1.33 24.81
N CYS A 724 2.61 1.34 25.43
CA CYS A 724 3.83 1.87 24.84
C CYS A 724 4.90 0.79 24.75
N PHE A 725 5.56 0.69 23.61
CA PHE A 725 6.68 -0.21 23.41
C PHE A 725 7.73 0.39 22.50
N THR A 726 8.94 -0.15 22.61
CA THR A 726 10.12 0.37 21.92
C THR A 726 10.88 -0.78 21.29
N PHE A 727 11.41 -0.53 20.09
CA PHE A 727 12.39 -1.40 19.46
C PHE A 727 13.41 -0.56 18.70
N ASP A 728 14.57 -1.17 18.42
CA ASP A 728 15.68 -0.50 17.77
C ASP A 728 15.70 -0.80 16.28
N VAL A 729 16.14 0.19 15.51
CA VAL A 729 16.42 0.10 14.07
C VAL A 729 17.86 0.54 13.83
N GLN A 730 18.50 -0.09 12.85
CA GLN A 730 19.88 0.19 12.48
C GLN A 730 19.96 0.65 11.02
N GLN A 731 20.74 1.69 10.80
CA GLN A 731 21.04 2.20 9.48
C GLN A 731 21.97 1.25 8.75
N ASN A 732 21.58 0.83 7.55
CA ASN A 732 22.46 0.11 6.66
C ASN A 732 23.54 1.09 6.14
N LYS A 733 24.81 0.82 6.48
CA LYS A 733 25.96 1.65 6.08
C LYS A 733 26.11 1.73 4.56
N ASP A 734 25.67 0.69 3.86
CA ASP A 734 25.73 0.61 2.41
C ASP A 734 24.65 1.46 1.73
N LEU A 735 23.52 1.66 2.43
CA LEU A 735 22.35 2.43 1.99
C LEU A 735 22.13 3.69 2.83
N ALA A 736 23.18 4.46 3.10
CA ALA A 736 23.09 5.71 3.83
C ALA A 736 22.46 6.85 2.99
N VAL A 737 21.13 6.88 2.92
CA VAL A 737 20.31 7.92 2.25
C VAL A 737 20.48 9.26 2.96
N SER A 738 20.87 10.32 2.28
CA SER A 738 21.17 11.61 2.95
C SER A 738 19.94 12.47 3.23
N ALA A 739 18.85 12.23 2.50
CA ALA A 739 17.58 12.95 2.64
C ALA A 739 16.39 11.96 2.58
N PRO A 740 16.27 11.03 3.55
CA PRO A 740 15.18 10.08 3.54
C PRO A 740 13.84 10.77 3.79
N LYS A 741 12.78 10.27 3.15
CA LYS A 741 11.41 10.70 3.40
C LYS A 741 10.87 10.01 4.66
N PRO A 742 9.89 10.61 5.34
CA PRO A 742 9.25 9.98 6.50
C PRO A 742 8.57 8.67 6.10
N ALA A 743 8.71 7.65 6.94
CA ALA A 743 7.94 6.42 6.85
C ALA A 743 6.67 6.53 7.72
N THR A 744 5.81 5.52 7.69
CA THR A 744 4.52 5.53 8.38
C THR A 744 4.41 4.43 9.43
N VAL A 745 3.68 4.74 10.50
CA VAL A 745 3.12 3.78 11.44
C VAL A 745 1.61 3.84 11.29
N GLN A 746 1.00 2.70 11.01
CA GLN A 746 -0.43 2.55 10.85
C GLN A 746 -0.95 1.61 11.92
N VAL A 747 -1.95 2.06 12.68
CA VAL A 747 -2.75 1.17 13.52
C VAL A 747 -4.12 1.02 12.86
N PHE A 748 -4.59 -0.22 12.75
CA PHE A 748 -5.91 -0.51 12.21
C PHE A 748 -6.50 -1.76 12.86
N GLN A 749 -7.82 -1.85 12.86
CA GLN A 749 -8.48 -3.10 13.20
C GLN A 749 -8.35 -4.06 12.02
N TYR A 750 -7.92 -5.29 12.27
CA TYR A 750 -7.64 -6.27 11.23
C TYR A 750 -8.86 -6.52 10.33
N TYR A 751 -10.04 -6.52 10.95
CA TYR A 751 -11.30 -6.89 10.34
C TYR A 751 -12.11 -5.67 9.83
N GLU A 752 -11.85 -4.46 10.35
CA GLU A 752 -12.45 -3.21 9.87
C GLU A 752 -11.32 -2.22 9.51
N LYS A 753 -10.71 -2.42 8.33
CA LYS A 753 -9.54 -1.62 7.90
C LYS A 753 -9.84 -0.12 7.75
N GLU A 754 -11.12 0.25 7.65
CA GLU A 754 -11.61 1.63 7.69
C GLU A 754 -11.34 2.30 9.05
N ILE A 755 -11.30 1.51 10.12
CA ILE A 755 -10.89 1.98 11.45
C ILE A 755 -9.37 1.97 11.49
N THR A 756 -8.78 3.06 11.01
CA THR A 756 -7.32 3.22 10.92
C THR A 756 -6.88 4.59 11.42
N THR A 757 -5.69 4.64 12.01
CA THR A 757 -4.97 5.88 12.27
C THR A 757 -3.55 5.73 11.76
N VAL A 758 -3.10 6.68 10.93
CA VAL A 758 -1.73 6.72 10.41
C VAL A 758 -0.96 7.89 10.99
N LYS A 759 0.31 7.68 11.33
CA LYS A 759 1.27 8.72 11.68
C LYS A 759 2.55 8.55 10.90
N SER A 760 3.12 9.65 10.42
CA SER A 760 4.47 9.65 9.85
C SER A 760 5.53 9.79 10.95
N TYR A 761 6.68 9.18 10.72
CA TYR A 761 7.88 9.35 11.52
C TYR A 761 9.10 9.43 10.61
N GLY A 762 10.12 10.19 11.01
CA GLY A 762 11.34 10.35 10.24
C GLY A 762 12.57 9.94 11.04
N LEU A 763 13.55 9.36 10.36
CA LEU A 763 14.85 9.06 10.94
C LEU A 763 15.90 9.90 10.22
N LYS A 764 16.72 10.62 11.00
CA LYS A 764 17.85 11.36 10.44
C LYS A 764 19.06 10.43 10.35
N THR A 765 19.70 10.41 9.19
CA THR A 765 20.89 9.61 8.86
C THR A 765 22.17 10.23 9.40
N ILE A 766 22.25 10.46 10.72
CA ILE A 766 23.35 11.24 11.31
C ILE A 766 24.29 10.34 12.09
N CYS A 767 25.25 9.79 11.33
CA CYS A 767 26.53 9.27 11.81
C CYS A 767 27.72 10.09 11.25
N GLY A 768 27.54 11.40 11.03
CA GLY A 768 28.61 12.37 10.80
C GLY A 768 29.56 12.10 9.63
N THR A 769 29.31 12.73 8.48
CA THR A 769 30.37 13.10 7.53
C THR A 769 30.19 14.55 7.08
N LYS A 770 31.31 15.29 6.98
CA LYS A 770 31.42 16.75 6.68
C LYS A 770 30.94 17.17 5.27
N GLU A 771 30.29 16.29 4.52
CA GLU A 771 29.83 16.52 3.14
C GLU A 771 28.42 17.16 3.08
N GLU A 772 27.87 17.55 4.23
CA GLU A 772 26.52 18.08 4.41
C GLU A 772 26.39 19.60 4.22
N ILE A 773 27.28 20.25 3.46
CA ILE A 773 27.07 21.64 3.01
C ILE A 773 26.72 21.60 1.51
N PRO A 774 25.60 22.19 1.06
CA PRO A 774 25.35 22.32 -0.37
C PRO A 774 26.47 23.16 -0.98
N LYS A 775 27.40 22.53 -1.71
CA LYS A 775 28.23 23.25 -2.68
C LYS A 775 27.28 23.73 -3.77
N ARG A 776 27.09 25.05 -3.87
CA ARG A 776 26.48 25.65 -5.06
C ARG A 776 27.20 25.08 -6.29
N LEU A 777 26.44 24.63 -7.28
CA LEU A 777 26.98 24.23 -8.58
C LEU A 777 27.82 25.40 -9.13
N PRO A 778 29.01 25.15 -9.70
CA PRO A 778 29.74 26.20 -10.38
C PRO A 778 28.92 26.65 -11.58
N VAL A 779 28.71 27.96 -11.68
CA VAL A 779 28.29 28.60 -12.92
C VAL A 779 29.50 28.53 -13.85
N ASP A 780 29.33 27.98 -15.04
CA ASP A 780 30.39 27.94 -16.05
C ASP A 780 30.94 29.34 -16.32
N GLU A 781 32.21 29.56 -15.95
CA GLU A 781 32.98 30.72 -16.35
C GLU A 781 33.41 30.54 -17.80
N ALA A 782 32.73 31.23 -18.72
CA ALA A 782 33.30 31.53 -20.02
C ALA A 782 34.38 32.62 -19.87
N GLU A 783 35.50 32.35 -20.53
CA GLU A 783 36.82 32.98 -20.45
C GLU A 783 36.91 34.50 -20.77
N ILE A 784 38.14 35.02 -20.57
CA ILE A 784 38.81 36.23 -21.11
C ILE A 784 38.89 37.39 -20.09
N ASN A 785 40.03 37.98 -19.71
CA ASN A 785 41.44 37.88 -20.11
C ASN A 785 42.34 38.37 -18.93
N PRO A 786 43.64 38.02 -18.92
CA PRO A 786 44.56 38.27 -17.81
C PRO A 786 45.41 39.52 -18.05
N PHE A 787 45.24 40.59 -17.27
CA PHE A 787 46.27 41.65 -17.15
C PHE A 787 46.05 42.47 -15.88
N LEU A 788 46.61 42.02 -14.77
CA LEU A 788 47.58 42.79 -13.97
C LEU A 788 47.84 42.09 -12.63
N GLN A 789 49.05 41.56 -12.57
CA GLN A 789 49.72 41.07 -11.39
C GLN A 789 50.13 42.23 -10.47
N ARG A 790 50.15 41.91 -9.17
CA ARG A 790 51.15 42.28 -8.15
C ARG A 790 50.97 43.65 -7.48
N ARG A 791 50.73 43.65 -6.15
CA ARG A 791 51.67 43.46 -5.00
C ARG A 791 51.89 44.88 -4.43
N ILE A 792 51.65 45.17 -3.17
CA ILE A 792 52.56 44.93 -2.04
C ILE A 792 51.80 45.37 -0.76
N GLU A 793 51.86 44.54 0.28
CA GLU A 793 51.53 44.90 1.66
C GLU A 793 52.62 45.80 2.26
N GLU A 794 52.24 46.82 3.05
CA GLU A 794 52.61 46.98 4.48
C GLU A 794 52.21 48.38 5.04
N VAL A 795 51.08 48.39 5.78
CA VAL A 795 50.74 49.02 7.10
C VAL A 795 51.62 50.20 7.59
N PRO A 796 51.09 51.38 8.07
CA PRO A 796 50.30 51.45 9.31
C PRO A 796 49.23 52.56 9.53
N PHE A 797 48.31 52.21 10.44
CA PHE A 797 47.28 52.95 11.22
C PHE A 797 47.13 54.48 11.06
N PHE A 798 45.91 54.94 10.71
CA PHE A 798 44.95 55.67 11.58
C PHE A 798 43.65 55.95 10.79
N GLY A 799 42.49 55.87 11.45
CA GLY A 799 41.18 55.88 10.81
C GLY A 799 40.71 57.22 10.22
N ARG A 800 39.91 57.13 9.15
CA ARG A 800 38.75 57.98 8.79
C ARG A 800 38.09 57.40 7.52
N GLU A 801 36.75 57.46 7.49
CA GLU A 801 35.88 57.21 6.33
C GLU A 801 36.32 58.03 5.10
N PRO A 802 36.06 57.55 3.86
CA PRO A 802 34.93 58.14 3.12
C PRO A 802 34.24 57.24 2.06
N GLY A 803 32.94 57.48 1.87
CA GLY A 803 32.41 57.86 0.55
C GLY A 803 31.91 56.78 -0.42
N PRO A 804 30.97 57.13 -1.32
CA PRO A 804 29.85 56.25 -1.68
C PRO A 804 30.07 55.49 -3.00
N ALA A 805 29.59 54.24 -3.03
CA ALA A 805 29.40 53.49 -4.27
C ALA A 805 27.98 53.69 -4.80
N ARG A 806 27.91 54.09 -6.07
CA ARG A 806 26.70 54.29 -6.88
C ARG A 806 25.95 52.97 -7.13
N GLU A 807 24.64 53.11 -7.17
CA GLU A 807 23.62 52.10 -7.46
C GLU A 807 23.83 51.36 -8.79
N LEU A 808 23.60 50.04 -8.75
CA LEU A 808 23.15 49.24 -9.89
C LEU A 808 21.85 48.54 -9.49
N ASN A 809 20.77 48.97 -10.14
CA ASN A 809 19.40 48.51 -9.95
C ASN A 809 19.21 47.03 -10.31
N SER A 810 18.92 46.19 -9.32
CA SER A 810 18.11 44.98 -9.49
C SER A 810 16.71 45.26 -8.94
N LYS A 811 15.67 45.05 -9.75
CA LYS A 811 14.26 45.27 -9.37
C LYS A 811 13.94 44.53 -8.05
N ASN A 812 13.74 45.31 -6.99
CA ASN A 812 13.24 44.83 -5.71
C ASN A 812 11.78 44.40 -5.86
N SER A 813 11.49 43.11 -5.64
CA SER A 813 10.12 42.60 -5.50
C SER A 813 9.74 42.31 -4.04
N CYS A 814 10.71 42.26 -3.13
CA CYS A 814 10.51 41.89 -1.71
C CYS A 814 10.14 43.06 -0.78
N PRO A 815 9.30 42.82 0.25
CA PRO A 815 8.98 43.82 1.27
C PRO A 815 10.18 44.18 2.15
N VAL A 816 10.17 45.42 2.65
CA VAL A 816 11.23 45.91 3.55
C VAL A 816 10.85 45.59 4.99
N CYS A 817 11.63 44.74 5.65
CA CYS A 817 11.40 44.31 7.03
C CYS A 817 12.51 44.80 7.96
N THR A 818 12.19 45.73 8.87
CA THR A 818 13.18 46.36 9.77
C THR A 818 12.73 46.40 11.22
N ASP A 819 13.66 46.26 12.14
CA ASP A 819 13.38 46.33 13.59
C ASP A 819 13.09 47.77 14.05
N SER A 820 13.64 48.77 13.37
CA SER A 820 13.40 50.20 13.63
C SER A 820 12.65 50.87 12.47
N PRO A 821 11.81 51.90 12.73
CA PRO A 821 11.16 52.67 11.68
C PRO A 821 12.19 53.46 10.85
N PRO A 822 11.95 53.69 9.55
CA PRO A 822 12.81 54.52 8.71
C PRO A 822 12.77 55.99 9.16
N GLU A 823 13.83 56.76 8.86
CA GLU A 823 13.94 58.18 9.23
C GLU A 823 12.78 59.02 8.63
N ASP A 824 12.33 58.68 7.42
CA ASP A 824 11.21 59.32 6.71
C ASP A 824 9.82 58.72 7.03
N LEU A 825 9.59 58.32 8.28
CA LEU A 825 8.34 57.67 8.73
C LEU A 825 7.07 58.46 8.36
N LEU A 826 7.11 59.80 8.35
CA LEU A 826 5.95 60.63 8.00
C LEU A 826 5.54 60.43 6.54
N ASN A 827 6.50 60.38 5.61
CA ASN A 827 6.23 60.17 4.19
C ASN A 827 5.68 58.76 3.95
N LEU A 828 6.25 57.75 4.61
CA LEU A 828 5.76 56.37 4.54
C LEU A 828 4.29 56.27 4.98
N VAL A 829 3.94 56.88 6.12
CA VAL A 829 2.57 56.91 6.65
C VAL A 829 1.60 57.62 5.69
N CYS A 830 2.04 58.71 5.03
CA CYS A 830 1.17 59.45 4.11
C CYS A 830 0.89 58.68 2.80
N HIS A 831 1.87 57.95 2.27
CA HIS A 831 1.76 57.23 0.99
C HIS A 831 1.15 55.83 1.12
N SER A 832 1.23 55.19 2.29
CA SER A 832 0.67 53.85 2.52
C SER A 832 -0.86 53.88 2.50
N GLY A 833 -1.55 53.11 1.64
CA GLY A 833 -3.01 53.04 1.59
C GLY A 833 -3.68 52.55 2.89
N ALA A 834 -3.02 51.67 3.66
CA ALA A 834 -3.44 51.25 4.99
C ALA A 834 -2.24 51.11 5.94
N VAL A 835 -2.48 51.28 7.25
CA VAL A 835 -1.45 51.08 8.28
C VAL A 835 -1.98 50.14 9.36
N LEU A 836 -1.60 48.88 9.25
CA LEU A 836 -2.19 47.77 10.00
C LEU A 836 -1.35 47.43 11.22
N LYS A 837 -1.99 47.33 12.38
CA LYS A 837 -1.42 46.71 13.57
C LYS A 837 -1.76 45.23 13.57
N ALA A 838 -0.76 44.37 13.56
CA ALA A 838 -0.94 42.92 13.52
C ALA A 838 -0.08 42.18 14.56
N LEU A 839 -0.50 40.97 14.88
CA LEU A 839 0.28 39.97 15.61
C LEU A 839 0.67 38.88 14.62
N ALA A 840 1.96 38.74 14.34
CA ALA A 840 2.49 37.76 13.42
C ALA A 840 2.65 36.38 14.08
N GLY A 841 2.28 35.32 13.35
CA GLY A 841 2.69 33.93 13.63
C GLY A 841 1.71 33.08 14.46
N ARG A 842 1.24 31.98 13.85
CA ARG A 842 0.93 30.67 14.48
C ARG A 842 0.96 29.56 13.42
N ASN A 843 1.66 28.46 13.70
CA ASN A 843 1.69 27.18 12.95
C ASN A 843 1.86 27.26 11.41
N GLY A 844 3.11 27.37 10.93
CA GLY A 844 3.54 26.81 9.63
C GLY A 844 2.91 27.35 8.34
N LYS A 845 1.83 28.14 8.41
CA LYS A 845 1.26 28.96 7.34
C LYS A 845 1.38 30.42 7.78
N VAL A 846 1.77 31.31 6.88
CA VAL A 846 2.05 32.74 7.13
C VAL A 846 0.75 33.50 7.45
N SER A 847 0.11 33.17 8.56
CA SER A 847 -1.12 33.79 9.03
C SER A 847 -0.83 34.77 10.16
N MET A 848 -1.53 35.91 10.15
CA MET A 848 -1.41 36.93 11.18
C MET A 848 -2.78 37.41 11.65
N LYS A 849 -2.85 37.83 12.92
CA LYS A 849 -4.07 38.44 13.47
C LYS A 849 -4.01 39.95 13.33
N VAL A 850 -4.78 40.52 12.42
CA VAL A 850 -4.86 41.97 12.21
C VAL A 850 -5.78 42.57 13.27
N LYS A 851 -5.23 43.41 14.14
CA LYS A 851 -5.96 44.03 15.26
C LYS A 851 -6.72 45.28 14.83
N SER A 852 -6.09 46.13 14.03
CA SER A 852 -6.70 47.40 13.65
C SER A 852 -5.98 48.11 12.51
N ASP A 853 -6.73 48.87 11.72
CA ASP A 853 -6.18 49.88 10.82
C ASP A 853 -6.12 51.25 11.53
N LEU A 854 -4.94 51.85 11.49
CA LEU A 854 -4.62 53.13 12.15
C LEU A 854 -4.85 54.33 11.20
N LYS A 855 -5.06 54.10 9.91
CA LYS A 855 -5.20 55.16 8.89
C LYS A 855 -6.61 55.79 8.74
N PRO A 856 -7.76 55.18 9.10
CA PRO A 856 -9.09 55.82 8.98
C PRO A 856 -9.43 56.88 10.05
N LYS A 857 -10.49 57.69 9.84
CA LYS A 857 -10.90 58.82 10.74
C LYS A 857 -11.05 58.41 12.20
N ARG A 858 -11.70 57.26 12.43
CA ARG A 858 -11.71 56.53 13.70
C ARG A 858 -10.90 55.25 13.51
N LYS A 859 -10.12 54.86 14.51
CA LYS A 859 -9.37 53.59 14.50
C LYS A 859 -10.36 52.46 14.23
N LEU A 860 -10.17 51.75 13.12
CA LEU A 860 -11.02 50.62 12.76
C LEU A 860 -10.45 49.39 13.46
N ARG A 861 -11.22 48.77 14.35
CA ARG A 861 -10.87 47.47 14.94
C ARG A 861 -11.31 46.38 13.98
N ILE A 862 -10.40 45.48 13.64
CA ILE A 862 -10.64 44.39 12.69
C ILE A 862 -10.70 43.08 13.48
N ASP A 863 -9.63 42.76 14.22
CA ASP A 863 -9.54 41.60 15.12
C ASP A 863 -9.72 40.22 14.43
N GLU A 864 -9.38 40.12 13.15
CA GLU A 864 -9.51 38.92 12.32
C GLU A 864 -8.16 38.28 11.95
N PHE A 865 -8.19 37.01 11.56
CA PHE A 865 -7.04 36.30 11.00
C PHE A 865 -6.99 36.47 9.48
N VAL A 866 -5.79 36.72 8.97
CA VAL A 866 -5.54 37.05 7.57
C VAL A 866 -4.29 36.28 7.12
N SER A 867 -4.34 35.66 5.95
CA SER A 867 -3.17 35.01 5.34
C SER A 867 -2.30 36.05 4.63
N VAL A 868 -0.99 35.81 4.59
CA VAL A 868 0.00 36.73 4.04
C VAL A 868 0.69 36.03 2.88
N GLU A 869 0.67 36.67 1.72
CA GLU A 869 1.37 36.20 0.53
C GLU A 869 2.61 37.07 0.28
N MET A 870 3.74 36.40 0.03
CA MET A 870 5.03 36.95 -0.36
C MET A 870 5.60 36.05 -1.45
N GLU A 871 6.39 36.61 -2.36
CA GLU A 871 7.12 35.83 -3.35
C GLU A 871 8.07 34.83 -2.66
N GLU A 872 8.20 33.61 -3.18
CA GLU A 872 8.91 32.49 -2.51
C GLU A 872 10.40 32.78 -2.24
N SER A 873 10.99 33.71 -2.98
CA SER A 873 12.37 34.19 -2.80
C SER A 873 12.54 35.21 -1.67
N CYS A 874 11.44 35.74 -1.12
CA CYS A 874 11.46 36.81 -0.12
C CYS A 874 11.31 36.28 1.31
N THR A 875 12.26 36.63 2.19
CA THR A 875 12.21 36.26 3.61
C THR A 875 12.04 37.48 4.51
N CYS A 876 11.04 37.47 5.39
CA CYS A 876 10.80 38.51 6.39
C CYS A 876 10.83 37.95 7.82
N ASN A 877 11.93 38.20 8.54
CA ASN A 877 12.19 37.66 9.89
C ASN A 877 11.24 38.19 11.00
N LEU A 878 10.39 39.17 10.67
CA LEU A 878 9.39 39.73 11.60
C LEU A 878 8.04 39.01 11.54
N ILE A 879 7.79 38.22 10.49
CA ILE A 879 6.50 37.53 10.27
C ILE A 879 6.56 36.06 10.71
N ASN A 880 7.72 35.42 10.56
CA ASN A 880 7.91 33.99 10.87
C ASN A 880 7.93 33.61 12.37
N PRO A 881 8.38 34.45 13.33
CA PRO A 881 8.35 34.08 14.75
C PRO A 881 6.93 34.18 15.33
N PRO A 882 6.52 33.26 16.24
CA PRO A 882 5.21 33.32 16.88
C PRO A 882 5.08 34.56 17.79
N MET A 883 3.97 35.28 17.64
CA MET A 883 3.49 36.37 18.49
C MET A 883 4.30 37.68 18.52
N LYS A 884 5.02 38.07 17.45
CA LYS A 884 5.58 39.43 17.34
C LYS A 884 4.51 40.47 17.01
N ARG A 885 4.53 41.63 17.69
CA ARG A 885 3.68 42.77 17.31
C ARG A 885 4.36 43.55 16.21
N VAL A 886 3.66 43.74 15.09
CA VAL A 886 4.20 44.45 13.92
C VAL A 886 3.25 45.53 13.44
N LEU A 887 3.82 46.57 12.82
CA LEU A 887 3.11 47.53 11.99
C LEU A 887 3.41 47.25 10.53
N ILE A 888 2.36 47.16 9.72
CA ILE A 888 2.44 46.88 8.30
C ILE A 888 1.90 48.07 7.53
N PHE A 889 2.72 48.58 6.64
CA PHE A 889 2.43 49.67 5.71
C PHE A 889 2.21 49.06 4.34
N THR A 890 1.03 49.20 3.77
CA THR A 890 0.67 48.60 2.48
C THR A 890 -0.18 49.55 1.65
N GLU A 891 -0.19 49.36 0.32
CA GLU A 891 -0.94 50.20 -0.63
C GLU A 891 -2.45 49.93 -0.61
N LYS A 892 -2.92 48.73 -0.23
CA LYS A 892 -4.34 48.35 -0.27
C LYS A 892 -4.92 48.09 1.11
N SER A 893 -6.16 48.49 1.33
CA SER A 893 -6.92 48.16 2.54
C SER A 893 -7.49 46.74 2.46
N ILE A 894 -7.50 46.02 3.59
CA ILE A 894 -8.14 44.69 3.70
C ILE A 894 -9.63 44.74 3.36
N MET A 895 -10.28 45.90 3.50
CA MET A 895 -11.73 46.07 3.34
C MET A 895 -12.18 46.30 1.88
N GLU A 896 -11.26 46.41 0.91
CA GLU A 896 -11.61 46.56 -0.51
C GLU A 896 -11.66 45.22 -1.27
N ALA A 897 -11.23 44.12 -0.64
CA ALA A 897 -11.33 42.76 -1.17
C ALA A 897 -12.59 42.04 -0.66
N THR A 898 -13.76 42.63 -0.86
CA THR A 898 -15.06 42.02 -0.50
C THR A 898 -15.62 41.25 -1.68
N ASN A 899 -15.10 40.03 -1.90
CA ASN A 899 -15.83 38.93 -2.57
C ASN A 899 -15.16 37.54 -2.44
N GLU A 900 -14.08 37.40 -1.67
CA GLU A 900 -13.40 36.12 -1.46
C GLU A 900 -13.65 35.56 -0.04
N LYS A 901 -13.80 34.23 0.05
CA LYS A 901 -14.01 33.50 1.33
C LYS A 901 -12.80 33.55 2.27
N GLU A 902 -11.63 33.98 1.79
CA GLU A 902 -10.41 34.17 2.59
C GLU A 902 -9.87 35.60 2.46
N LYS A 903 -9.58 36.27 3.58
CA LYS A 903 -8.94 37.58 3.60
C LYS A 903 -7.43 37.42 3.49
N LYS A 904 -6.80 38.03 2.48
CA LYS A 904 -5.36 37.95 2.19
C LYS A 904 -4.68 39.33 2.22
N ILE A 905 -3.42 39.39 2.66
CA ILE A 905 -2.53 40.56 2.54
C ILE A 905 -1.34 40.19 1.66
N ILE A 906 -1.15 40.93 0.57
CA ILE A 906 0.00 40.77 -0.32
C ILE A 906 1.10 41.73 0.12
N LEU A 907 2.30 41.20 0.42
CA LEU A 907 3.48 41.99 0.74
C LEU A 907 4.47 41.97 -0.42
N ASN A 908 4.71 43.14 -0.98
CA ASN A 908 5.60 43.37 -2.12
C ASN A 908 6.65 44.45 -1.80
N SER A 909 7.42 44.88 -2.80
CA SER A 909 8.46 45.90 -2.66
C SER A 909 8.04 47.28 -2.16
N LYS A 910 6.75 47.56 -2.11
CA LYS A 910 6.21 48.80 -1.55
C LYS A 910 5.65 48.62 -0.13
N SER A 911 5.70 47.40 0.39
CA SER A 911 5.23 47.07 1.71
C SER A 911 6.37 47.18 2.72
N HIS A 912 6.11 47.82 3.86
CA HIS A 912 7.07 47.92 4.96
C HIS A 912 6.52 47.26 6.22
N VAL A 913 7.34 46.45 6.88
CA VAL A 913 7.00 45.76 8.12
C VAL A 913 7.97 46.20 9.20
N VAL A 914 7.43 46.80 10.27
CA VAL A 914 8.23 47.35 11.37
C VAL A 914 7.86 46.67 12.68
N ASN A 915 8.88 46.31 13.46
CA ASN A 915 8.71 45.71 14.78
C ASN A 915 8.16 46.74 15.80
N LEU A 916 7.00 46.43 16.40
CA LEU A 916 6.34 47.29 17.38
C LEU A 916 6.77 47.01 18.83
N ASP A 917 7.43 45.87 19.08
CA ASP A 917 7.83 45.49 20.43
C ASP A 917 9.00 46.34 20.97
N LEU A 918 9.79 46.93 20.08
CA LEU A 918 10.96 47.75 20.41
C LEU A 918 10.63 49.22 20.74
N ASP A 919 9.60 49.81 20.10
CA ASP A 919 9.10 51.16 20.43
C ASP A 919 7.56 51.19 20.56
N LYS A 920 7.07 51.04 21.80
CA LYS A 920 5.62 51.11 22.11
C LYS A 920 5.01 52.50 21.84
N SER A 921 5.82 53.55 21.72
CA SER A 921 5.35 54.90 21.39
C SER A 921 5.06 55.08 19.88
N LEU A 922 5.55 54.18 19.04
CA LEU A 922 5.45 54.23 17.59
C LEU A 922 4.01 54.20 17.09
N GLU A 923 3.12 53.39 17.69
CA GLU A 923 1.68 53.38 17.37
C GLU A 923 1.06 54.77 17.55
N ARG A 924 1.43 55.48 18.63
CA ARG A 924 0.91 56.82 18.92
C ARG A 924 1.48 57.86 17.95
N LYS A 925 2.77 57.77 17.62
CA LYS A 925 3.43 58.63 16.62
C LYS A 925 2.81 58.47 15.23
N VAL A 926 2.66 57.24 14.75
CA VAL A 926 2.02 56.89 13.46
C VAL A 926 0.57 57.40 13.40
N ARG A 927 -0.19 57.32 14.49
CA ARG A 927 -1.56 57.86 14.54
C ARG A 927 -1.61 59.40 14.48
N LEU A 928 -0.67 60.08 15.13
CA LEU A 928 -0.54 61.54 15.05
C LEU A 928 -0.11 61.97 13.64
N MET A 929 0.82 61.24 13.02
CA MET A 929 1.28 61.46 11.65
C MET A 929 0.16 61.21 10.62
N SER A 930 -0.61 60.13 10.78
CA SER A 930 -1.79 59.84 9.95
C SER A 930 -2.82 60.97 9.99
N LYS A 931 -2.98 61.66 11.13
CA LYS A 931 -3.83 62.86 11.23
C LYS A 931 -3.21 64.07 10.51
N LYS A 932 -1.88 64.22 10.54
CA LYS A 932 -1.15 65.31 9.84
C LYS A 932 -1.18 65.12 8.32
N CYS A 933 -0.99 63.91 7.81
CA CYS A 933 -1.06 63.60 6.37
C CYS A 933 -2.41 64.01 5.75
N ARG A 934 -3.51 63.83 6.49
CA ARG A 934 -4.85 64.23 6.03
C ARG A 934 -5.03 65.74 5.91
N LYS A 935 -4.34 66.54 6.72
CA LYS A 935 -4.38 68.02 6.59
C LYS A 935 -3.63 68.52 5.34
N ARG A 936 -2.78 67.68 4.72
CA ARG A 936 -2.04 67.96 3.47
C ARG A 936 -2.73 67.43 2.20
N GLN A 937 -3.77 66.60 2.33
CA GLN A 937 -4.47 65.94 1.21
C GLN A 937 -5.95 66.37 1.06
N GLN A 938 -6.37 67.46 1.71
CA GLN A 938 -7.60 68.18 1.33
C GLN A 938 -7.18 69.37 0.45
N PRO A 939 -7.85 69.63 -0.69
CA PRO A 939 -7.51 70.77 -1.55
C PRO A 939 -7.55 72.10 -0.81
#